data_AF-A0A0G1W7R5-F1
#
_entry.id   AF-A0A0G1W7R5-F1
#
_cell.length_a   1.000
_cell.length_b   1.000
_cell.length_c   1.000
_cell.angle_alpha   90.00
_cell.angle_beta   90.00
_cell.angle_gamma   90.00
#
_symmetry.space_group_name_H-M   'P 1'
#
loop_
_entity.id
_entity.type
_entity.pdbx_description
1 polymer ?
#
loop_
_entity_poly.entity_id
_entity_poly.type
_entity_poly.pdbx_seq_one_letter_code
_entity_poly.pdbx_strand_id
1 'polypeptide(L)'
;MKKTASVGLTLTTAVWLTGASFLVPIASAQTVDINALLLQIQQLTQLVQQLQAQQAGGVVGAGACTFTKDLTLGSTGTDVQCLQRYLNAAGHNVASSGAGSPGNESTYFGSLTRAAVAKWQAAQGVSPAVGYFGSISRAKYTAVAGSVTVPGGVTPPGVVVPASGLAVTLAADSPLPGTVPLGAANVPFTKFNVAGTGTINYITVQRVGAGKTTDFSNVYLYDGATRLTAGRSVNSSSHEVNFTGLNLAVSGVKTFTVSGDISATAGAADRNAFRVITVSANVSVSGYPVTGNEMSVSNAVAGTLTIAKSGSLTNPNIGTSNAQFSQFKLSAANEDVKVMRISLYYTGTVSRSYVSNMVLKDVNGTTLATASALSSKDLAVFELSSPVTVLKGDSKTFYVYGNIGGLSKKDETIIFYVDEASDVYGVGQQYGYGATVTNNFNSTGANHHTLTLQGGTLTTSFTGPNTGDIKKNGKDVTLFEFTMSAASNLEIKKLNASIATTAGNLAGDDALTDFKVVDVDSGLVVAGPVDVPIASICATCAGYQFTDIFNINAGQTRKFKITADIPSNWDDADAIRVSLTPFTTAADVKNLDNNTLLVTAEIVPSTVLTGNVQTVKAPSLEISLAGTPVSQSFVKGTQLVPFAGIGLRAIADDIRVNTIKITSTSASTGQTDDMAIADIQSLALYDGDTRISDVKSLATVDASSSSATFTNLNFTVPKGASKVLTAKANLSSAATINNTYSLGIAAATTTNNTTGNDVVATDTEGNEPTYVGSFSGPGPNMLGTVVVTVLSGGTITVAAAPDDVDSKAGIVVTDGGATQQVLSKFRFTAANEALTVKKLKLLVNNDSSTAAAATSTAEVTRVYLYDGGSQIGSTTGYSVIGSGAAAGDVVIEDLNWLVAKDATKTLTVKGTV
;
A
#
# COMPACT_ATOMS: atom_id res chain seq x y z
N MET A 1 -62.47 -12.28 22.20
CA MET A 1 -62.88 -13.55 21.55
C MET A 1 -62.85 -13.40 20.03
N LYS A 2 -63.04 -14.49 19.27
CA LYS A 2 -62.75 -14.63 17.83
C LYS A 2 -63.81 -14.03 16.86
N LYS A 3 -63.35 -13.62 15.66
CA LYS A 3 -63.88 -13.89 14.28
C LYS A 3 -64.98 -13.01 13.56
N THR A 4 -64.56 -12.41 12.43
CA THR A 4 -65.08 -12.46 11.00
C THR A 4 -66.40 -11.83 10.46
N ALA A 5 -66.23 -10.79 9.58
CA ALA A 5 -66.50 -10.71 8.10
C ALA A 5 -67.90 -10.53 7.39
N SER A 6 -67.89 -9.73 6.29
CA SER A 6 -68.46 -9.90 4.89
C SER A 6 -69.74 -9.17 4.28
N VAL A 7 -69.52 -8.36 3.20
CA VAL A 7 -70.12 -8.28 1.78
C VAL A 7 -71.55 -7.71 1.37
N GLY A 8 -71.65 -6.86 0.29
CA GLY A 8 -72.84 -6.56 -0.62
C GLY A 8 -72.94 -5.12 -1.31
N LEU A 9 -73.97 -4.69 -2.12
CA LEU A 9 -74.28 -4.94 -3.58
C LEU A 9 -75.27 -3.91 -4.32
N THR A 10 -75.36 -3.85 -5.70
CA THR A 10 -76.45 -3.34 -6.67
C THR A 10 -76.83 -1.81 -6.91
N LEU A 11 -77.61 -1.30 -7.94
CA LEU A 11 -77.71 -1.44 -9.45
C LEU A 11 -78.74 -0.46 -10.25
N THR A 12 -78.42 0.05 -11.50
CA THR A 12 -79.24 0.43 -12.75
C THR A 12 -80.40 1.52 -12.92
N THR A 13 -80.57 2.16 -14.14
CA THR A 13 -81.78 2.30 -15.10
C THR A 13 -81.80 3.56 -16.09
N ALA A 14 -82.72 3.71 -17.11
CA ALA A 14 -82.65 4.56 -18.37
C ALA A 14 -83.98 5.18 -18.98
N VAL A 15 -83.99 5.86 -20.19
CA VAL A 15 -85.05 6.03 -21.29
C VAL A 15 -85.09 7.41 -22.10
N TRP A 16 -85.79 7.51 -23.28
CA TRP A 16 -85.67 8.42 -24.49
C TRP A 16 -86.93 9.28 -24.91
N LEU A 17 -86.78 10.36 -25.76
CA LEU A 17 -87.73 10.85 -26.84
C LEU A 17 -87.20 12.05 -27.73
N THR A 18 -87.91 12.51 -28.78
CA THR A 18 -87.37 13.07 -30.07
C THR A 18 -87.79 14.50 -30.57
N GLY A 19 -86.97 15.21 -31.40
CA GLY A 19 -87.47 16.13 -32.49
C GLY A 19 -86.63 17.35 -33.00
N ALA A 20 -86.28 17.37 -34.31
CA ALA A 20 -86.09 18.52 -35.26
C ALA A 20 -84.83 19.46 -35.30
N SER A 21 -83.83 19.06 -36.11
CA SER A 21 -83.18 19.81 -37.23
C SER A 21 -82.36 21.12 -37.06
N PHE A 22 -81.01 21.03 -37.12
CA PHE A 22 -80.08 22.05 -37.67
C PHE A 22 -78.88 21.37 -38.38
N LEU A 23 -78.12 22.13 -39.20
CA LEU A 23 -77.11 21.64 -40.16
C LEU A 23 -75.73 21.26 -39.55
N VAL A 24 -74.89 20.56 -40.33
CA VAL A 24 -73.79 19.67 -39.87
C VAL A 24 -72.43 20.09 -40.50
N PRO A 25 -71.29 20.05 -39.76
CA PRO A 25 -70.31 18.95 -39.94
C PRO A 25 -70.17 18.05 -38.71
N ILE A 26 -69.88 16.77 -38.94
CA ILE A 26 -69.87 15.71 -37.92
C ILE A 26 -68.59 15.79 -37.09
N ALA A 27 -68.71 15.82 -35.76
CA ALA A 27 -67.56 15.64 -34.86
C ALA A 27 -66.98 14.22 -35.04
N SER A 28 -65.73 14.13 -35.50
CA SER A 28 -65.02 12.85 -35.60
C SER A 28 -64.84 12.24 -34.21
N ALA A 29 -65.43 11.07 -33.99
CA ALA A 29 -65.25 10.32 -32.76
C ALA A 29 -63.75 10.03 -32.55
N GLN A 30 -63.17 10.59 -31.50
CA GLN A 30 -61.85 10.18 -31.04
C GLN A 30 -62.02 8.76 -30.51
N THR A 31 -61.55 7.77 -31.27
CA THR A 31 -61.48 6.37 -30.85
C THR A 31 -60.65 6.32 -29.57
N VAL A 32 -61.30 6.05 -28.44
CA VAL A 32 -60.62 5.68 -27.21
C VAL A 32 -59.92 4.35 -27.51
N ASP A 33 -58.61 4.40 -27.67
CA ASP A 33 -57.83 3.20 -27.97
C ASP A 33 -57.88 2.28 -26.74
N ILE A 34 -58.69 1.22 -26.85
CA ILE A 34 -58.84 0.18 -25.85
C ILE A 34 -57.48 -0.46 -25.51
N ASN A 35 -56.52 -0.50 -26.46
CA ASN A 35 -55.19 -1.01 -26.20
C ASN A 35 -54.38 -0.08 -25.29
N ALA A 36 -54.49 1.24 -25.44
CA ALA A 36 -53.81 2.21 -24.58
C ALA A 36 -54.32 2.16 -23.13
N LEU A 37 -55.63 2.02 -22.93
CA LEU A 37 -56.22 1.83 -21.60
C LEU A 37 -55.89 0.45 -21.00
N LEU A 38 -55.84 -0.62 -21.80
CA LEU A 38 -55.37 -1.93 -21.34
C LEU A 38 -53.88 -1.90 -20.92
N LEU A 39 -53.04 -1.18 -21.66
CA LEU A 39 -51.63 -0.93 -21.32
C LEU A 39 -51.50 -0.18 -19.99
N GLN A 40 -52.30 0.88 -19.80
CA GLN A 40 -52.26 1.68 -18.57
C GLN A 40 -52.80 0.90 -17.35
N ILE A 41 -53.80 0.03 -17.55
CA ILE A 41 -54.28 -0.91 -16.51
C ILE A 41 -53.20 -1.95 -16.19
N GLN A 42 -52.48 -2.50 -17.19
CA GLN A 42 -51.33 -3.38 -16.94
C GLN A 42 -50.22 -2.69 -16.14
N GLN A 43 -49.86 -1.44 -16.50
CA GLN A 43 -48.86 -0.65 -15.78
C GLN A 43 -49.28 -0.38 -14.32
N LEU A 44 -50.54 -0.01 -14.08
CA LEU A 44 -51.07 0.18 -12.72
C LEU A 44 -51.09 -1.14 -11.93
N THR A 45 -51.39 -2.27 -12.57
CA THR A 45 -51.38 -3.59 -11.91
C THR A 45 -49.96 -4.02 -11.53
N GLN A 46 -48.95 -3.73 -12.38
CA GLN A 46 -47.54 -3.93 -12.04
C GLN A 46 -47.07 -3.00 -10.90
N LEU A 47 -47.51 -1.73 -10.90
CA LEU A 47 -47.18 -0.78 -9.83
C LEU A 47 -47.75 -1.22 -8.47
N VAL A 48 -48.98 -1.76 -8.45
CA VAL A 48 -49.59 -2.32 -7.23
C VAL A 48 -48.83 -3.58 -6.76
N GLN A 49 -48.38 -4.45 -7.67
CA GLN A 49 -47.51 -5.58 -7.30
C GLN A 49 -46.15 -5.13 -6.76
N GLN A 50 -45.57 -4.04 -7.28
CA GLN A 50 -44.34 -3.46 -6.74
C GLN A 50 -44.54 -2.86 -5.34
N LEU A 51 -45.65 -2.16 -5.07
CA LEU A 51 -45.97 -1.68 -3.72
C LEU A 51 -46.24 -2.83 -2.73
N GLN A 52 -46.86 -3.93 -3.18
CA GLN A 52 -47.06 -5.12 -2.34
C GLN A 52 -45.74 -5.84 -2.03
N ALA A 53 -44.79 -5.88 -2.98
CA ALA A 53 -43.44 -6.39 -2.73
C ALA A 53 -42.66 -5.52 -1.71
N GLN A 54 -42.83 -4.19 -1.74
CA GLN A 54 -42.20 -3.28 -0.78
C GLN A 54 -42.67 -3.48 0.68
N GLN A 55 -43.89 -3.97 0.91
CA GLN A 55 -44.39 -4.24 2.27
C GLN A 55 -43.96 -5.61 2.83
N ALA A 56 -43.38 -6.49 2.02
CA ALA A 56 -42.91 -7.82 2.43
C ALA A 56 -41.38 -7.92 2.66
N GLY A 57 -40.61 -6.89 2.25
CA GLY A 57 -39.15 -6.92 2.15
C GLY A 57 -38.37 -6.46 3.39
N GLY A 58 -38.71 -6.93 4.58
CA GLY A 58 -38.03 -6.58 5.83
C GLY A 58 -36.67 -7.25 6.07
N VAL A 59 -35.73 -7.21 5.10
CA VAL A 59 -34.35 -7.73 5.27
C VAL A 59 -33.35 -6.95 4.41
N VAL A 60 -32.26 -6.51 5.03
CA VAL A 60 -31.25 -5.62 4.42
C VAL A 60 -30.29 -6.42 3.53
N GLY A 61 -30.36 -6.22 2.21
CA GLY A 61 -29.49 -6.90 1.25
C GLY A 61 -28.03 -6.41 1.30
N ALA A 62 -27.08 -7.35 1.27
CA ALA A 62 -25.66 -7.05 1.26
C ALA A 62 -25.21 -6.51 -0.11
N GLY A 63 -24.77 -5.25 -0.17
CA GLY A 63 -24.10 -4.69 -1.35
C GLY A 63 -22.74 -5.36 -1.60
N ALA A 64 -22.43 -5.65 -2.87
CA ALA A 64 -21.17 -6.28 -3.26
C ALA A 64 -19.97 -5.34 -3.00
N CYS A 65 -18.94 -5.88 -2.36
CA CYS A 65 -17.73 -5.16 -2.00
C CYS A 65 -16.71 -5.24 -3.15
N THR A 66 -15.95 -4.18 -3.40
CA THR A 66 -14.77 -4.23 -4.29
C THR A 66 -13.52 -4.11 -3.45
N PHE A 67 -12.60 -5.07 -3.57
CA PHE A 67 -11.36 -5.10 -2.80
C PHE A 67 -10.17 -4.80 -3.70
N THR A 68 -9.46 -3.70 -3.45
CA THR A 68 -8.24 -3.32 -4.19
C THR A 68 -6.95 -3.60 -3.43
N LYS A 69 -7.03 -3.89 -2.13
CA LYS A 69 -5.88 -4.19 -1.25
C LYS A 69 -6.06 -5.51 -0.50
N ASP A 70 -4.95 -6.07 -0.02
CA ASP A 70 -4.94 -7.24 0.85
C ASP A 70 -5.40 -6.86 2.26
N LEU A 71 -6.19 -7.73 2.93
CA LEU A 71 -6.66 -7.51 4.30
C LEU A 71 -6.15 -8.62 5.22
N THR A 72 -5.63 -8.22 6.38
CA THR A 72 -4.97 -9.10 7.36
C THR A 72 -5.24 -8.64 8.79
N LEU A 73 -4.77 -9.40 9.78
CA LEU A 73 -4.88 -9.02 11.20
C LEU A 73 -4.29 -7.62 11.43
N GLY A 74 -5.09 -6.73 12.02
CA GLY A 74 -4.71 -5.34 12.26
C GLY A 74 -5.11 -4.35 11.15
N SER A 75 -5.57 -4.80 9.98
CA SER A 75 -6.11 -3.91 8.95
C SER A 75 -7.31 -3.11 9.46
N THR A 76 -7.41 -1.84 9.05
CA THR A 76 -8.54 -0.96 9.35
C THR A 76 -9.21 -0.37 8.09
N GLY A 77 -10.49 0.00 8.21
CA GLY A 77 -11.23 0.78 7.24
C GLY A 77 -12.53 0.14 6.74
N THR A 78 -13.17 0.80 5.78
CA THR A 78 -14.44 0.38 5.17
C THR A 78 -14.35 -0.96 4.46
N ASP A 79 -13.21 -1.31 3.88
CA ASP A 79 -12.99 -2.61 3.22
C ASP A 79 -13.17 -3.76 4.21
N VAL A 80 -12.66 -3.60 5.43
CA VAL A 80 -12.81 -4.60 6.49
C VAL A 80 -14.27 -4.74 6.90
N GLN A 81 -14.98 -3.62 7.07
CA GLN A 81 -16.40 -3.62 7.41
C GLN A 81 -17.24 -4.30 6.32
N CYS A 82 -16.89 -4.09 5.05
CA CYS A 82 -17.55 -4.71 3.91
C CYS A 82 -17.27 -6.22 3.86
N LEU A 83 -16.02 -6.64 4.10
CA LEU A 83 -15.65 -8.05 4.21
C LEU A 83 -16.39 -8.75 5.36
N GLN A 84 -16.49 -8.13 6.54
CA GLN A 84 -17.27 -8.66 7.66
C GLN A 84 -18.74 -8.84 7.29
N ARG A 85 -19.34 -7.89 6.57
CA ARG A 85 -20.74 -7.96 6.12
C ARG A 85 -20.96 -9.12 5.15
N TYR A 86 -20.05 -9.30 4.20
CA TYR A 86 -20.09 -10.45 3.30
C TYR A 86 -19.96 -11.78 4.04
N LEU A 87 -19.02 -11.90 4.97
CA LEU A 87 -18.81 -13.13 5.76
C LEU A 87 -20.04 -13.47 6.61
N ASN A 88 -20.63 -12.47 7.27
CA ASN A 88 -21.89 -12.60 8.02
C ASN A 88 -23.05 -13.04 7.11
N ALA A 89 -23.19 -12.46 5.92
CA ALA A 89 -24.24 -12.83 4.96
C ALA A 89 -24.01 -14.24 4.34
N ALA A 90 -22.75 -14.65 4.17
CA ALA A 90 -22.35 -15.95 3.63
C ALA A 90 -22.35 -17.09 4.67
N GLY A 91 -22.89 -16.87 5.88
CA GLY A 91 -22.95 -17.88 6.95
C GLY A 91 -21.64 -18.12 7.71
N HIS A 92 -20.61 -17.30 7.46
CA HIS A 92 -19.32 -17.33 8.15
C HIS A 92 -19.24 -16.22 9.20
N ASN A 93 -20.20 -16.19 10.13
CA ASN A 93 -20.38 -15.10 11.09
C ASN A 93 -19.08 -14.78 11.85
N VAL A 94 -18.73 -13.49 11.88
CA VAL A 94 -17.52 -12.98 12.55
C VAL A 94 -17.72 -12.96 14.06
N ALA A 95 -18.90 -12.53 14.53
CA ALA A 95 -19.30 -12.60 15.93
C ALA A 95 -20.81 -12.86 16.08
N SER A 96 -21.22 -13.47 17.19
CA SER A 96 -22.64 -13.71 17.50
C SER A 96 -23.36 -12.48 18.08
N SER A 97 -22.60 -11.55 18.67
CA SER A 97 -23.07 -10.25 19.17
C SER A 97 -21.88 -9.28 19.28
N GLY A 98 -22.14 -7.97 19.40
CA GLY A 98 -21.09 -6.95 19.50
C GLY A 98 -20.39 -6.64 18.17
N ALA A 99 -19.20 -6.05 18.23
CA ALA A 99 -18.45 -5.60 17.06
C ALA A 99 -18.12 -6.76 16.11
N GLY A 100 -18.53 -6.63 14.85
CA GLY A 100 -18.41 -7.67 13.82
C GLY A 100 -19.62 -8.58 13.68
N SER A 101 -20.60 -8.54 14.58
CA SER A 101 -21.86 -9.30 14.42
C SER A 101 -22.74 -8.72 13.29
N PRO A 102 -23.70 -9.49 12.74
CA PRO A 102 -24.56 -9.02 11.65
C PRO A 102 -25.25 -7.70 11.99
N GLY A 103 -25.07 -6.68 11.13
CA GLY A 103 -25.60 -5.32 11.34
C GLY A 103 -24.80 -4.46 12.32
N ASN A 104 -23.72 -4.99 12.90
CA ASN A 104 -22.77 -4.28 13.77
C ASN A 104 -21.33 -4.49 13.26
N GLU A 105 -21.14 -4.55 11.94
CA GLU A 105 -19.81 -4.77 11.35
C GLU A 105 -18.82 -3.66 11.73
N SER A 106 -17.62 -4.07 12.11
CA SER A 106 -16.55 -3.18 12.55
C SER A 106 -15.58 -2.86 11.41
N THR A 107 -14.89 -1.73 11.52
CA THR A 107 -13.82 -1.34 10.59
C THR A 107 -12.47 -1.97 10.95
N TYR A 108 -12.37 -2.91 11.90
CA TYR A 108 -11.10 -3.50 12.37
C TYR A 108 -11.01 -5.00 12.12
N PHE A 109 -9.92 -5.46 11.53
CA PHE A 109 -9.70 -6.86 11.16
C PHE A 109 -9.04 -7.56 12.35
N GLY A 110 -9.87 -8.04 13.28
CA GLY A 110 -9.44 -8.75 14.47
C GLY A 110 -9.23 -10.25 14.26
N SER A 111 -8.89 -10.94 15.35
CA SER A 111 -8.77 -12.41 15.39
C SER A 111 -10.05 -13.13 14.93
N LEU A 112 -11.21 -12.56 15.27
CA LEU A 112 -12.53 -13.04 14.84
C LEU A 112 -12.73 -12.94 13.32
N THR A 113 -12.35 -11.80 12.71
CA THR A 113 -12.41 -11.62 11.26
C THR A 113 -11.48 -12.60 10.55
N ARG A 114 -10.26 -12.78 11.07
CA ARG A 114 -9.31 -13.79 10.56
C ARG A 114 -9.90 -15.21 10.60
N ALA A 115 -10.55 -15.58 11.70
CA ALA A 115 -11.19 -16.89 11.85
C ALA A 115 -12.38 -17.09 10.88
N ALA A 116 -13.18 -16.05 10.65
CA ALA A 116 -14.26 -16.08 9.65
C ALA A 116 -13.73 -16.21 8.22
N VAL A 117 -12.68 -15.44 7.86
CA VAL A 117 -12.01 -15.55 6.56
C VAL A 117 -11.40 -16.95 6.36
N ALA A 118 -10.76 -17.53 7.38
CA ALA A 118 -10.20 -18.88 7.30
C ALA A 118 -11.28 -19.94 7.02
N LYS A 119 -12.42 -19.86 7.72
CA LYS A 119 -13.59 -20.76 7.48
C LYS A 119 -14.15 -20.59 6.07
N TRP A 120 -14.28 -19.36 5.60
CA TRP A 120 -14.73 -19.07 4.23
C TRP A 120 -13.74 -19.59 3.18
N GLN A 121 -12.43 -19.37 3.37
CA GLN A 121 -11.37 -19.87 2.47
C GLN A 121 -11.42 -21.40 2.35
N ALA A 122 -11.51 -22.11 3.47
CA ALA A 122 -11.65 -23.56 3.49
C ALA A 122 -12.92 -24.03 2.74
N ALA A 123 -14.06 -23.37 2.98
CA ALA A 123 -15.32 -23.67 2.30
C ALA A 123 -15.30 -23.37 0.79
N GLN A 124 -14.46 -22.42 0.34
CA GLN A 124 -14.33 -22.01 -1.05
C GLN A 124 -13.15 -22.66 -1.79
N GLY A 125 -12.40 -23.57 -1.15
CA GLY A 125 -11.23 -24.23 -1.74
C GLY A 125 -10.04 -23.29 -1.97
N VAL A 126 -9.91 -22.22 -1.19
CA VAL A 126 -8.75 -21.32 -1.19
C VAL A 126 -7.71 -21.88 -0.24
N SER A 127 -6.53 -22.22 -0.77
CA SER A 127 -5.40 -22.74 0.02
C SER A 127 -4.21 -21.77 -0.03
N PRO A 128 -3.51 -21.52 1.10
CA PRO A 128 -3.81 -22.02 2.44
C PRO A 128 -4.93 -21.20 3.12
N ALA A 129 -5.83 -21.88 3.84
CA ALA A 129 -7.00 -21.27 4.49
C ALA A 129 -6.66 -20.61 5.86
N VAL A 130 -5.72 -19.67 5.86
CA VAL A 130 -5.11 -19.07 7.08
C VAL A 130 -5.76 -17.77 7.56
N GLY A 131 -6.82 -17.31 6.89
CA GLY A 131 -7.54 -16.09 7.25
C GLY A 131 -6.93 -14.79 6.70
N TYR A 132 -5.97 -14.89 5.77
CA TYR A 132 -5.38 -13.76 5.05
C TYR A 132 -6.14 -13.48 3.75
N PHE A 133 -6.81 -12.33 3.64
CA PHE A 133 -7.63 -12.01 2.47
C PHE A 133 -6.80 -11.33 1.36
N GLY A 134 -5.86 -12.10 0.82
CA GLY A 134 -4.96 -11.68 -0.25
C GLY A 134 -5.49 -11.88 -1.67
N SER A 135 -4.62 -11.72 -2.67
CA SER A 135 -4.94 -11.81 -4.10
C SER A 135 -5.77 -13.05 -4.50
N ILE A 136 -5.41 -14.24 -4.02
CA ILE A 136 -6.15 -15.50 -4.29
C ILE A 136 -7.57 -15.45 -3.69
N SER A 137 -7.71 -14.90 -2.49
CA SER A 137 -9.01 -14.72 -1.83
C SER A 137 -9.87 -13.70 -2.55
N ARG A 138 -9.29 -12.59 -3.04
CA ARG A 138 -9.99 -11.62 -3.88
C ARG A 138 -10.44 -12.23 -5.20
N ALA A 139 -9.57 -12.96 -5.89
CA ALA A 139 -9.93 -13.64 -7.14
C ALA A 139 -11.07 -14.65 -6.94
N LYS A 140 -11.00 -15.46 -5.87
CA LYS A 140 -12.11 -16.38 -5.52
C LYS A 140 -13.38 -15.62 -5.15
N TYR A 141 -13.29 -14.57 -4.33
CA TYR A 141 -14.42 -13.71 -3.96
C TYR A 141 -15.09 -13.13 -5.21
N THR A 142 -14.34 -12.57 -6.15
CA THR A 142 -14.88 -12.11 -7.44
C THR A 142 -15.57 -13.24 -8.21
N ALA A 143 -15.02 -14.46 -8.18
CA ALA A 143 -15.63 -15.61 -8.84
C ALA A 143 -16.92 -16.13 -8.17
N VAL A 144 -17.06 -16.10 -6.83
CA VAL A 144 -18.22 -16.68 -6.11
C VAL A 144 -19.22 -15.66 -5.57
N ALA A 145 -18.79 -14.45 -5.20
CA ALA A 145 -19.66 -13.35 -4.81
C ALA A 145 -20.05 -12.46 -6.01
N GLY A 146 -19.23 -12.43 -7.07
CA GLY A 146 -19.56 -11.77 -8.35
C GLY A 146 -20.46 -12.61 -9.26
N SER A 147 -20.77 -13.86 -8.90
CA SER A 147 -21.59 -14.80 -9.68
C SER A 147 -22.89 -15.18 -8.96
N VAL A 148 -23.70 -14.19 -8.58
CA VAL A 148 -25.09 -14.44 -8.17
C VAL A 148 -26.04 -13.88 -9.24
N THR A 149 -26.39 -14.73 -10.21
CA THR A 149 -27.61 -14.56 -10.99
C THR A 149 -28.82 -14.82 -10.10
N VAL A 150 -29.36 -13.77 -9.45
CA VAL A 150 -30.62 -13.88 -8.72
C VAL A 150 -31.78 -14.03 -9.72
N PRO A 151 -32.57 -15.12 -9.68
CA PRO A 151 -33.86 -15.15 -10.36
C PRO A 151 -34.83 -14.27 -9.56
N GLY A 152 -35.05 -13.03 -10.01
CA GLY A 152 -36.07 -12.13 -9.44
C GLY A 152 -35.63 -11.36 -8.19
N GLY A 153 -34.53 -10.61 -8.27
CA GLY A 153 -34.19 -9.57 -7.29
C GLY A 153 -34.02 -8.23 -8.03
N VAL A 154 -34.80 -7.20 -7.64
CA VAL A 154 -34.69 -5.88 -8.27
C VAL A 154 -33.34 -5.25 -7.92
N THR A 155 -32.50 -5.08 -8.94
CA THR A 155 -31.37 -4.14 -8.87
C THR A 155 -31.94 -2.74 -8.60
N PRO A 156 -31.31 -1.90 -7.74
CA PRO A 156 -31.46 -0.46 -7.93
C PRO A 156 -31.00 -0.20 -9.37
N PRO A 157 -31.84 0.36 -10.26
CA PRO A 157 -31.76 0.09 -11.68
C PRO A 157 -30.37 0.37 -12.21
N GLY A 158 -29.64 -0.70 -12.53
CA GLY A 158 -28.34 -0.60 -13.19
C GLY A 158 -28.58 0.20 -14.45
N VAL A 159 -27.83 1.31 -14.62
CA VAL A 159 -28.19 2.38 -15.56
C VAL A 159 -28.45 1.77 -16.93
N VAL A 160 -29.72 1.74 -17.32
CA VAL A 160 -30.14 1.00 -18.52
C VAL A 160 -29.57 1.73 -19.72
N VAL A 161 -28.51 1.17 -20.29
CA VAL A 161 -27.90 1.65 -21.53
C VAL A 161 -28.95 1.42 -22.63
N PRO A 162 -29.56 2.48 -23.20
CA PRO A 162 -30.59 2.30 -24.20
C PRO A 162 -29.97 1.73 -25.48
N ALA A 163 -30.72 0.87 -26.19
CA ALA A 163 -30.26 0.26 -27.44
C ALA A 163 -30.05 1.29 -28.57
N SER A 164 -30.63 2.48 -28.46
CA SER A 164 -30.38 3.63 -29.32
C SER A 164 -30.54 4.94 -28.54
N GLY A 165 -29.78 5.96 -28.94
CA GLY A 165 -29.79 7.27 -28.28
C GLY A 165 -29.06 7.31 -26.93
N LEU A 166 -29.45 8.27 -26.10
CA LEU A 166 -28.95 8.46 -24.74
C LEU A 166 -30.10 8.52 -23.71
N ALA A 167 -29.83 8.07 -22.49
CA ALA A 167 -30.73 8.16 -21.35
C ALA A 167 -30.01 8.84 -20.17
N VAL A 168 -30.67 9.82 -19.55
CA VAL A 168 -30.17 10.54 -18.37
C VAL A 168 -30.85 9.97 -17.13
N THR A 169 -30.10 9.71 -16.06
CA THR A 169 -30.64 9.28 -14.76
C THR A 169 -29.89 9.93 -13.61
N LEU A 170 -30.50 10.01 -12.42
CA LEU A 170 -29.76 10.42 -11.22
C LEU A 170 -28.71 9.36 -10.87
N ALA A 171 -27.48 9.78 -10.55
CA ALA A 171 -26.48 8.85 -10.09
C ALA A 171 -26.76 8.46 -8.63
N ALA A 172 -26.58 7.18 -8.29
CA ALA A 172 -26.87 6.67 -6.94
C ALA A 172 -25.97 7.27 -5.84
N ASP A 173 -24.81 7.82 -6.22
CA ASP A 173 -23.86 8.53 -5.37
C ASP A 173 -23.99 10.07 -5.47
N SER A 174 -25.10 10.57 -6.01
CA SER A 174 -25.42 12.00 -6.01
C SER A 174 -25.46 12.53 -4.57
N PRO A 175 -24.91 13.74 -4.31
CA PRO A 175 -24.81 14.32 -2.97
C PRO A 175 -26.10 14.22 -2.17
N LEU A 176 -25.98 13.79 -0.91
CA LEU A 176 -27.09 13.74 0.05
C LEU A 176 -27.50 15.16 0.48
N PRO A 177 -28.72 15.37 1.00
CA PRO A 177 -29.11 16.65 1.60
C PRO A 177 -28.13 17.04 2.72
N GLY A 178 -27.74 18.30 2.76
CA GLY A 178 -26.72 18.78 3.70
C GLY A 178 -26.71 20.30 3.89
N THR A 179 -25.82 20.76 4.78
CA THR A 179 -25.69 22.18 5.15
C THR A 179 -24.33 22.70 4.76
N VAL A 180 -24.30 23.77 3.96
CA VAL A 180 -23.11 24.28 3.28
C VAL A 180 -22.71 25.66 3.86
N PRO A 181 -21.42 25.96 4.08
CA PRO A 181 -20.96 27.27 4.51
C PRO A 181 -20.91 28.31 3.37
N LEU A 182 -20.95 29.59 3.74
CA LEU A 182 -20.70 30.73 2.87
C LEU A 182 -19.29 30.68 2.31
N GLY A 183 -19.10 31.03 1.02
CA GLY A 183 -17.79 30.98 0.39
C GLY A 183 -17.24 29.56 0.14
N ALA A 184 -18.06 28.52 0.30
CA ALA A 184 -17.67 27.17 -0.07
C ALA A 184 -17.55 27.04 -1.60
N ALA A 185 -16.36 26.69 -2.08
CA ALA A 185 -16.08 26.48 -3.50
C ALA A 185 -16.32 25.01 -3.92
N ASN A 186 -16.65 24.83 -5.19
CA ASN A 186 -16.81 23.54 -5.86
C ASN A 186 -17.79 22.55 -5.19
N VAL A 187 -18.82 23.04 -4.50
CA VAL A 187 -19.74 22.20 -3.75
C VAL A 187 -20.58 21.37 -4.73
N PRO A 188 -20.56 20.03 -4.68
CA PRO A 188 -21.31 19.20 -5.61
C PRO A 188 -22.79 19.18 -5.21
N PHE A 189 -23.69 19.46 -6.16
CA PHE A 189 -25.14 19.50 -5.94
C PHE A 189 -25.88 18.33 -6.61
N THR A 190 -25.39 17.84 -7.73
CA THR A 190 -26.10 16.83 -8.52
C THR A 190 -25.11 16.00 -9.30
N LYS A 191 -25.14 14.68 -9.10
CA LYS A 191 -24.49 13.74 -10.03
C LYS A 191 -25.56 13.04 -10.87
N PHE A 192 -25.31 12.95 -12.16
CA PHE A 192 -26.22 12.28 -13.09
C PHE A 192 -25.43 11.41 -14.06
N ASN A 193 -26.01 10.28 -14.40
CA ASN A 193 -25.47 9.39 -15.41
C ASN A 193 -26.10 9.73 -16.77
N VAL A 194 -25.29 9.71 -17.82
CA VAL A 194 -25.75 9.65 -19.20
C VAL A 194 -25.27 8.32 -19.79
N ALA A 195 -26.22 7.49 -20.21
CA ALA A 195 -25.97 6.16 -20.73
C ALA A 195 -26.44 6.01 -22.17
N GLY A 196 -25.74 5.21 -22.96
CA GLY A 196 -26.00 4.95 -24.38
C GLY A 196 -24.77 5.23 -25.24
N THR A 197 -25.00 5.57 -26.51
CA THR A 197 -23.94 5.93 -27.45
C THR A 197 -24.32 7.18 -28.23
N GLY A 198 -23.47 8.21 -28.17
CA GLY A 198 -23.70 9.50 -28.83
C GLY A 198 -22.71 10.57 -28.39
N THR A 199 -22.79 11.75 -29.00
CA THR A 199 -21.94 12.91 -28.68
C THR A 199 -22.81 14.03 -28.12
N ILE A 200 -22.52 14.46 -26.89
CA ILE A 200 -23.22 15.56 -26.20
C ILE A 200 -22.65 16.90 -26.69
N ASN A 201 -23.53 17.79 -27.14
CA ASN A 201 -23.21 19.12 -27.65
C ASN A 201 -23.25 20.19 -26.53
N TYR A 202 -24.34 20.19 -25.75
CA TYR A 202 -24.53 21.07 -24.60
C TYR A 202 -25.45 20.45 -23.54
N ILE A 203 -25.31 20.92 -22.30
CA ILE A 203 -26.15 20.51 -21.16
C ILE A 203 -26.68 21.78 -20.48
N THR A 204 -27.99 21.82 -20.21
CA THR A 204 -28.63 22.91 -19.46
C THR A 204 -29.14 22.39 -18.13
N VAL A 205 -28.79 23.08 -17.05
CA VAL A 205 -29.29 22.81 -15.70
C VAL A 205 -30.04 24.02 -15.17
N GLN A 206 -31.02 23.81 -14.30
CA GLN A 206 -31.83 24.85 -13.67
C GLN A 206 -31.66 24.80 -12.16
N ARG A 207 -31.40 25.95 -11.54
CA ARG A 207 -31.42 26.12 -10.08
C ARG A 207 -32.87 26.02 -9.59
N VAL A 208 -33.09 25.26 -8.52
CA VAL A 208 -34.38 25.10 -7.83
C VAL A 208 -34.21 25.21 -6.31
N GLY A 209 -35.30 25.11 -5.56
CA GLY A 209 -35.31 25.28 -4.11
C GLY A 209 -35.54 26.74 -3.66
N ALA A 210 -35.83 26.92 -2.37
CA ALA A 210 -36.18 28.21 -1.79
C ALA A 210 -34.93 29.08 -1.47
N GLY A 211 -34.41 29.79 -2.47
CA GLY A 211 -33.32 30.76 -2.36
C GLY A 211 -33.11 31.56 -3.65
N LYS A 212 -31.96 32.22 -3.82
CA LYS A 212 -31.75 33.28 -4.83
C LYS A 212 -30.69 32.92 -5.87
N THR A 213 -30.84 33.33 -7.13
CA THR A 213 -29.82 33.07 -8.17
C THR A 213 -28.42 33.61 -7.82
N THR A 214 -28.36 34.65 -6.98
CA THR A 214 -27.14 35.24 -6.38
C THR A 214 -26.49 34.40 -5.27
N ASP A 215 -27.07 33.28 -4.87
CA ASP A 215 -26.46 32.33 -3.92
C ASP A 215 -25.20 31.68 -4.51
N PHE A 216 -25.01 31.76 -5.83
CA PHE A 216 -23.87 31.19 -6.56
C PHE A 216 -23.02 32.26 -7.23
N SER A 217 -21.71 32.19 -7.02
CA SER A 217 -20.74 32.96 -7.80
C SER A 217 -20.54 32.33 -9.19
N ASN A 218 -20.39 31.01 -9.23
CA ASN A 218 -20.20 30.21 -10.44
C ASN A 218 -20.84 28.82 -10.28
N VAL A 219 -21.22 28.23 -11.40
CA VAL A 219 -21.65 26.84 -11.53
C VAL A 219 -20.82 26.17 -12.62
N TYR A 220 -20.47 24.91 -12.39
CA TYR A 220 -19.52 24.12 -13.18
C TYR A 220 -20.08 22.74 -13.52
N LEU A 221 -19.55 22.15 -14.59
CA LEU A 221 -19.80 20.77 -14.98
C LEU A 221 -18.48 19.99 -15.06
N TYR A 222 -18.45 18.80 -14.45
CA TYR A 222 -17.29 17.93 -14.33
C TYR A 222 -17.53 16.52 -14.89
N ASP A 223 -16.51 15.94 -15.52
CA ASP A 223 -16.38 14.51 -15.83
C ASP A 223 -15.21 13.97 -14.98
N GLY A 224 -15.51 13.16 -13.96
CA GLY A 224 -14.56 12.86 -12.88
C GLY A 224 -14.03 14.13 -12.21
N ALA A 225 -12.70 14.28 -12.16
CA ALA A 225 -12.03 15.48 -11.67
C ALA A 225 -11.87 16.60 -12.73
N THR A 226 -12.20 16.32 -13.99
CA THR A 226 -11.94 17.21 -15.13
C THR A 226 -13.03 18.26 -15.29
N ARG A 227 -12.68 19.55 -15.17
CA ARG A 227 -13.59 20.67 -15.45
C ARG A 227 -13.85 20.77 -16.96
N LEU A 228 -15.10 20.67 -17.37
CA LEU A 228 -15.47 20.62 -18.78
C LEU A 228 -15.45 22.01 -19.43
N THR A 229 -16.01 23.03 -18.76
CA THR A 229 -16.08 24.43 -19.23
C THR A 229 -15.48 25.42 -18.22
N ALA A 230 -15.40 26.70 -18.59
CA ALA A 230 -15.29 27.80 -17.63
C ALA A 230 -16.54 27.88 -16.71
N GLY A 231 -16.45 28.69 -15.65
CA GLY A 231 -17.57 28.94 -14.74
C GLY A 231 -18.74 29.66 -15.43
N ARG A 232 -19.96 29.39 -14.98
CA ARG A 232 -21.18 29.99 -15.52
C ARG A 232 -22.05 30.54 -14.39
N SER A 233 -22.59 31.75 -14.57
CA SER A 233 -23.58 32.33 -13.66
C SER A 233 -24.97 31.73 -13.88
N VAL A 234 -25.82 31.80 -12.85
CA VAL A 234 -27.24 31.42 -12.93
C VAL A 234 -28.04 32.58 -13.53
N ASN A 235 -28.81 32.33 -14.59
CA ASN A 235 -29.66 33.36 -15.20
C ASN A 235 -30.72 33.87 -14.20
N SER A 236 -30.79 35.18 -14.00
CA SER A 236 -31.67 35.81 -12.99
C SER A 236 -33.17 35.63 -13.26
N SER A 237 -33.58 35.36 -14.51
CA SER A 237 -34.97 35.19 -14.90
C SER A 237 -35.34 33.71 -15.06
N SER A 238 -34.62 32.96 -15.90
CA SER A 238 -34.94 31.54 -16.17
C SER A 238 -34.43 30.56 -15.11
N HIS A 239 -33.52 31.02 -14.24
CA HIS A 239 -32.80 30.21 -13.25
C HIS A 239 -31.89 29.13 -13.89
N GLU A 240 -31.58 29.26 -15.17
CA GLU A 240 -30.80 28.27 -15.94
C GLU A 240 -29.31 28.60 -16.02
N VAL A 241 -28.53 27.55 -16.25
CA VAL A 241 -27.09 27.56 -16.55
C VAL A 241 -26.88 26.66 -17.76
N ASN A 242 -26.24 27.17 -18.81
CA ASN A 242 -26.01 26.43 -20.06
C ASN A 242 -24.51 26.15 -20.28
N PHE A 243 -24.15 24.87 -20.40
CA PHE A 243 -22.80 24.38 -20.66
C PHE A 243 -22.67 23.97 -22.13
N THR A 244 -22.16 24.89 -22.96
CA THR A 244 -22.00 24.71 -24.40
C THR A 244 -20.59 24.27 -24.81
N GLY A 245 -20.46 23.75 -26.04
CA GLY A 245 -19.16 23.40 -26.63
C GLY A 245 -18.54 22.13 -26.04
N LEU A 246 -19.38 21.20 -25.56
CA LEU A 246 -18.92 20.02 -24.83
C LEU A 246 -18.26 18.99 -25.77
N ASN A 247 -18.90 18.68 -26.90
CA ASN A 247 -18.46 17.66 -27.87
C ASN A 247 -18.06 16.32 -27.22
N LEU A 248 -18.77 15.91 -26.16
CA LEU A 248 -18.39 14.78 -25.32
C LEU A 248 -18.98 13.48 -25.88
N ALA A 249 -18.11 12.62 -26.41
CA ALA A 249 -18.47 11.26 -26.74
C ALA A 249 -18.83 10.47 -25.47
N VAL A 250 -19.99 9.82 -25.52
CA VAL A 250 -20.49 8.83 -24.57
C VAL A 250 -20.57 7.49 -25.30
N SER A 251 -20.06 6.45 -24.66
CA SER A 251 -20.22 5.05 -25.05
C SER A 251 -20.29 4.24 -23.75
N GLY A 252 -21.39 3.53 -23.53
CA GLY A 252 -21.68 2.91 -22.22
C GLY A 252 -22.32 3.90 -21.26
N VAL A 253 -21.67 4.22 -20.14
CA VAL A 253 -22.19 5.16 -19.12
C VAL A 253 -21.11 6.17 -18.75
N LYS A 254 -21.45 7.46 -18.71
CA LYS A 254 -20.64 8.53 -18.12
C LYS A 254 -21.38 9.20 -16.96
N THR A 255 -20.66 9.54 -15.90
CA THR A 255 -21.20 10.26 -14.74
C THR A 255 -20.69 11.68 -14.73
N PHE A 256 -21.59 12.65 -14.73
CA PHE A 256 -21.26 14.07 -14.66
C PHE A 256 -21.67 14.66 -13.32
N THR A 257 -20.88 15.61 -12.81
CA THR A 257 -21.16 16.34 -11.57
C THR A 257 -21.43 17.81 -11.87
N VAL A 258 -22.56 18.32 -11.38
CA VAL A 258 -22.86 19.76 -11.29
C VAL A 258 -22.37 20.25 -9.93
N SER A 259 -21.42 21.19 -9.93
CA SER A 259 -20.89 21.82 -8.72
C SER A 259 -21.09 23.33 -8.76
N GLY A 260 -21.23 23.98 -7.61
CA GLY A 260 -21.38 25.43 -7.50
C GLY A 260 -20.48 26.03 -6.43
N ASP A 261 -20.01 27.25 -6.67
CA ASP A 261 -19.35 28.09 -5.67
C ASP A 261 -20.41 28.92 -4.94
N ILE A 262 -20.54 28.70 -3.64
CA ILE A 262 -21.48 29.46 -2.79
C ILE A 262 -20.95 30.88 -2.60
N SER A 263 -21.79 31.85 -2.95
CA SER A 263 -21.49 33.26 -2.73
C SER A 263 -21.24 33.54 -1.25
N ALA A 264 -20.26 34.39 -0.95
CA ALA A 264 -20.02 34.90 0.41
C ALA A 264 -21.19 35.76 0.93
N THR A 265 -22.15 36.12 0.07
CA THR A 265 -23.36 36.89 0.40
C THR A 265 -24.67 36.09 0.23
N ALA A 266 -24.59 34.76 0.04
CA ALA A 266 -25.76 33.89 0.00
C ALA A 266 -26.58 33.98 1.30
N GLY A 267 -27.90 33.84 1.23
CA GLY A 267 -28.75 33.95 2.42
C GLY A 267 -28.63 32.72 3.32
N ALA A 268 -28.47 32.91 4.62
CA ALA A 268 -28.58 31.82 5.58
C ALA A 268 -29.99 31.20 5.52
N ALA A 269 -30.04 29.86 5.59
CA ALA A 269 -31.21 29.03 5.33
C ALA A 269 -31.78 29.06 3.90
N ASP A 270 -31.17 29.76 2.92
CA ASP A 270 -31.54 29.61 1.50
C ASP A 270 -31.26 28.17 1.05
N ARG A 271 -32.26 27.54 0.40
CA ARG A 271 -32.25 26.13 0.01
C ARG A 271 -32.10 25.99 -1.51
N ASN A 272 -31.15 25.16 -1.92
CA ASN A 272 -30.56 25.16 -3.25
C ASN A 272 -30.45 23.72 -3.80
N ALA A 273 -30.90 23.48 -5.02
CA ALA A 273 -30.59 22.27 -5.78
C ALA A 273 -30.40 22.60 -7.27
N PHE A 274 -29.78 21.70 -8.04
CA PHE A 274 -29.77 21.77 -9.49
C PHE A 274 -30.59 20.64 -10.12
N ARG A 275 -31.25 20.97 -11.23
CA ARG A 275 -32.05 20.07 -12.05
C ARG A 275 -31.50 20.07 -13.46
N VAL A 276 -31.02 18.94 -13.96
CA VAL A 276 -30.69 18.77 -15.38
C VAL A 276 -32.01 18.84 -16.14
N ILE A 277 -32.19 19.87 -16.98
CA ILE A 277 -33.43 20.10 -17.75
C ILE A 277 -33.25 19.82 -19.25
N THR A 278 -32.01 19.81 -19.75
CA THR A 278 -31.72 19.50 -21.15
C THR A 278 -30.34 18.87 -21.28
N VAL A 279 -30.26 17.79 -22.04
CA VAL A 279 -29.01 17.24 -22.57
C VAL A 279 -29.17 17.14 -24.08
N SER A 280 -28.47 17.99 -24.82
CA SER A 280 -28.50 17.98 -26.29
C SER A 280 -27.35 17.15 -26.83
N ALA A 281 -27.65 16.26 -27.76
CA ALA A 281 -26.69 15.39 -28.42
C ALA A 281 -26.99 15.27 -29.93
N ASN A 282 -26.11 14.60 -30.67
CA ASN A 282 -26.35 14.21 -32.06
C ASN A 282 -27.35 13.04 -32.23
N VAL A 283 -27.92 12.55 -31.13
CA VAL A 283 -28.90 11.46 -31.06
C VAL A 283 -30.04 11.85 -30.13
N SER A 284 -31.17 11.12 -30.16
CA SER A 284 -32.27 11.32 -29.22
C SER A 284 -31.82 11.12 -27.77
N VAL A 285 -32.25 12.00 -26.87
CA VAL A 285 -31.93 11.93 -25.44
C VAL A 285 -33.21 11.91 -24.60
N SER A 286 -33.26 11.03 -23.61
CA SER A 286 -34.42 10.79 -22.74
C SER A 286 -34.03 10.82 -21.25
N GLY A 287 -35.01 10.71 -20.34
CA GLY A 287 -34.78 10.50 -18.90
C GLY A 287 -34.57 11.77 -18.04
N TYR A 288 -34.59 12.96 -18.63
CA TYR A 288 -34.62 14.24 -17.91
C TYR A 288 -36.05 14.80 -17.85
N PRO A 289 -36.41 15.63 -16.84
CA PRO A 289 -35.52 16.26 -15.87
C PRO A 289 -35.02 15.34 -14.73
N VAL A 290 -33.76 15.51 -14.37
CA VAL A 290 -33.12 14.82 -13.23
C VAL A 290 -32.73 15.86 -12.18
N THR A 291 -33.16 15.70 -10.93
CA THR A 291 -32.95 16.69 -9.85
C THR A 291 -32.09 16.10 -8.75
N GLY A 292 -31.04 16.82 -8.34
CA GLY A 292 -30.25 16.46 -7.15
C GLY A 292 -30.96 16.80 -5.85
N ASN A 293 -30.36 16.43 -4.72
CA ASN A 293 -30.90 16.77 -3.42
C ASN A 293 -30.75 18.27 -3.11
N GLU A 294 -31.66 18.78 -2.29
CA GLU A 294 -31.68 20.17 -1.87
C GLU A 294 -30.77 20.38 -0.64
N MET A 295 -29.79 21.29 -0.78
CA MET A 295 -28.85 21.66 0.28
C MET A 295 -29.18 23.05 0.83
N SER A 296 -28.94 23.25 2.12
CA SER A 296 -29.20 24.52 2.82
C SER A 296 -27.93 25.30 3.11
N VAL A 297 -27.97 26.62 2.95
CA VAL A 297 -26.84 27.50 3.27
C VAL A 297 -26.85 27.85 4.77
N SER A 298 -25.69 27.98 5.40
CA SER A 298 -25.50 28.35 6.81
C SER A 298 -24.75 29.68 6.97
N ASN A 299 -24.61 30.16 8.21
CA ASN A 299 -23.78 31.32 8.55
C ASN A 299 -22.29 30.98 8.77
N ALA A 300 -21.89 29.70 8.71
CA ALA A 300 -20.48 29.34 8.79
C ALA A 300 -19.76 29.82 7.52
N VAL A 301 -18.50 30.24 7.63
CA VAL A 301 -17.70 30.73 6.50
C VAL A 301 -16.58 29.73 6.21
N ALA A 302 -16.46 29.31 4.95
CA ALA A 302 -15.44 28.37 4.51
C ALA A 302 -14.03 29.00 4.49
N GLY A 303 -13.03 28.12 4.44
CA GLY A 303 -11.64 28.45 4.18
C GLY A 303 -11.47 29.24 2.88
N THR A 304 -10.41 30.04 2.83
CA THR A 304 -10.02 30.77 1.62
C THR A 304 -8.54 30.55 1.33
N LEU A 305 -8.19 30.44 0.06
CA LEU A 305 -6.80 30.48 -0.43
C LEU A 305 -6.57 31.76 -1.23
N THR A 306 -5.42 32.40 -1.07
CA THR A 306 -4.93 33.42 -1.99
C THR A 306 -3.67 32.91 -2.68
N ILE A 307 -3.68 32.84 -4.01
CA ILE A 307 -2.48 32.57 -4.81
C ILE A 307 -1.90 33.90 -5.31
N ALA A 308 -0.60 34.10 -5.18
CA ALA A 308 0.10 35.30 -5.66
C ALA A 308 1.51 34.98 -6.17
N LYS A 309 2.03 35.80 -7.08
CA LYS A 309 3.45 35.74 -7.49
C LYS A 309 4.36 35.91 -6.27
N SER A 310 5.48 35.18 -6.26
CA SER A 310 6.54 35.35 -5.28
C SER A 310 7.92 35.20 -5.90
N GLY A 311 8.91 35.91 -5.36
CA GLY A 311 10.30 35.82 -5.80
C GLY A 311 10.56 36.42 -7.18
N SER A 312 11.74 36.11 -7.71
CA SER A 312 12.26 36.56 -9.01
C SER A 312 13.08 35.43 -9.62
N LEU A 313 12.96 35.22 -10.92
CA LEU A 313 13.60 34.11 -11.63
C LEU A 313 14.62 34.61 -12.65
N THR A 314 15.61 33.78 -12.95
CA THR A 314 16.61 34.01 -14.00
C THR A 314 16.20 33.35 -15.30
N ASN A 315 16.50 34.00 -16.43
CA ASN A 315 16.28 33.47 -17.76
C ASN A 315 17.10 32.17 -18.01
N PRO A 316 16.46 31.05 -18.39
CA PRO A 316 17.15 29.78 -18.63
C PRO A 316 17.70 29.68 -20.06
N ASN A 317 18.63 28.74 -20.28
CA ASN A 317 19.17 28.43 -21.59
C ASN A 317 18.29 27.41 -22.34
N ILE A 318 18.34 27.43 -23.67
CA ILE A 318 17.74 26.39 -24.51
C ILE A 318 18.35 25.03 -24.16
N GLY A 319 17.50 24.00 -24.04
CA GLY A 319 17.92 22.63 -23.67
C GLY A 319 18.06 22.36 -22.17
N THR A 320 17.89 23.35 -21.29
CA THR A 320 18.01 23.14 -19.83
C THR A 320 16.91 22.19 -19.33
N SER A 321 17.30 21.11 -18.65
CA SER A 321 16.36 20.27 -17.88
C SER A 321 16.32 20.75 -16.43
N ASN A 322 15.19 20.55 -15.75
CA ASN A 322 14.92 21.09 -14.42
C ASN A 322 15.15 22.63 -14.31
N ALA A 323 14.86 23.38 -15.37
CA ALA A 323 14.81 24.84 -15.32
C ALA A 323 13.61 25.29 -14.46
N GLN A 324 13.80 26.31 -13.62
CA GLN A 324 12.68 26.85 -12.83
C GLN A 324 11.79 27.73 -13.71
N PHE A 325 10.59 27.26 -14.02
CA PHE A 325 9.60 27.95 -14.85
C PHE A 325 8.75 28.95 -14.08
N SER A 326 8.48 28.71 -12.79
CA SER A 326 7.58 29.56 -12.01
C SER A 326 7.82 29.47 -10.49
N GLN A 327 7.32 30.46 -9.77
CA GLN A 327 7.31 30.51 -8.31
C GLN A 327 6.13 31.35 -7.81
N PHE A 328 5.31 30.79 -6.93
CA PHE A 328 4.13 31.45 -6.38
C PHE A 328 3.89 31.02 -4.93
N LYS A 329 3.06 31.79 -4.23
CA LYS A 329 2.73 31.57 -2.82
C LYS A 329 1.23 31.34 -2.66
N LEU A 330 0.84 30.30 -1.91
CA LEU A 330 -0.52 30.10 -1.44
C LEU A 330 -0.61 30.50 0.04
N SER A 331 -1.60 31.32 0.38
CA SER A 331 -1.86 31.77 1.77
C SER A 331 -3.28 31.37 2.17
N ALA A 332 -3.46 30.79 3.37
CA ALA A 332 -4.78 30.33 3.83
C ALA A 332 -5.37 31.27 4.89
N ALA A 333 -6.70 31.43 4.88
CA ALA A 333 -7.45 32.15 5.91
C ALA A 333 -8.80 31.47 6.18
N ASN A 334 -9.46 31.92 7.25
CA ASN A 334 -10.65 31.33 7.90
C ASN A 334 -10.44 29.93 8.51
N GLU A 335 -9.87 29.00 7.76
CA GLU A 335 -9.56 27.60 8.14
C GLU A 335 -8.13 27.23 7.74
N ASP A 336 -7.63 26.11 8.28
CA ASP A 336 -6.52 25.37 7.66
C ASP A 336 -7.02 24.74 6.36
N VAL A 337 -6.25 24.83 5.27
CA VAL A 337 -6.66 24.31 3.95
C VAL A 337 -5.68 23.26 3.45
N LYS A 338 -6.20 22.07 3.11
CA LYS A 338 -5.48 21.02 2.38
C LYS A 338 -5.56 21.28 0.87
N VAL A 339 -4.45 21.68 0.26
CA VAL A 339 -4.32 21.86 -1.19
C VAL A 339 -4.27 20.49 -1.86
N MET A 340 -5.21 20.26 -2.79
CA MET A 340 -5.43 18.98 -3.48
C MET A 340 -4.93 19.02 -4.93
N ARG A 341 -5.12 20.15 -5.62
CA ARG A 341 -4.71 20.35 -7.01
C ARG A 341 -4.27 21.80 -7.24
N ILE A 342 -3.25 21.96 -8.07
CA ILE A 342 -2.90 23.24 -8.69
C ILE A 342 -2.81 23.00 -10.20
N SER A 343 -3.47 23.82 -11.01
CA SER A 343 -3.31 23.80 -12.47
C SER A 343 -2.87 25.18 -12.93
N LEU A 344 -1.86 25.22 -13.80
CA LEU A 344 -1.29 26.47 -14.33
C LEU A 344 -1.43 26.49 -15.84
N TYR A 345 -1.99 27.57 -16.37
CA TYR A 345 -2.13 27.83 -17.79
C TYR A 345 -0.81 28.37 -18.36
N TYR A 346 -0.45 27.88 -19.55
CA TYR A 346 0.77 28.22 -20.26
C TYR A 346 0.48 29.16 -21.44
N THR A 347 1.19 30.28 -21.51
CA THR A 347 1.12 31.24 -22.63
C THR A 347 2.48 31.69 -23.13
N GLY A 348 3.52 30.87 -22.90
CA GLY A 348 4.82 31.13 -23.50
C GLY A 348 4.81 30.90 -25.02
N THR A 349 5.81 31.45 -25.69
CA THR A 349 5.99 31.28 -27.15
C THR A 349 6.82 30.05 -27.54
N VAL A 350 7.43 29.34 -26.57
CA VAL A 350 8.07 28.03 -26.80
C VAL A 350 6.99 27.01 -27.19
N SER A 351 7.29 26.12 -28.14
CA SER A 351 6.35 25.05 -28.51
C SER A 351 6.00 24.17 -27.30
N ARG A 352 4.72 23.81 -27.15
CA ARG A 352 4.22 22.93 -26.07
C ARG A 352 4.94 21.58 -26.01
N SER A 353 5.38 21.07 -27.16
CA SER A 353 6.18 19.83 -27.26
C SER A 353 7.57 19.95 -26.63
N TYR A 354 8.05 21.17 -26.39
CA TYR A 354 9.36 21.47 -25.81
C TYR A 354 9.26 21.97 -24.36
N VAL A 355 8.06 21.97 -23.77
CA VAL A 355 7.83 22.27 -22.34
C VAL A 355 7.28 21.00 -21.68
N SER A 356 8.17 20.27 -20.99
CA SER A 356 7.90 18.89 -20.56
C SER A 356 8.42 18.60 -19.15
N ASN A 357 8.06 17.44 -18.59
CA ASN A 357 8.53 16.93 -17.28
C ASN A 357 8.46 17.98 -16.16
N MET A 358 7.34 18.67 -16.05
CA MET A 358 7.16 19.71 -15.05
C MET A 358 7.00 19.10 -13.65
N VAL A 359 7.61 19.71 -12.65
CA VAL A 359 7.65 19.24 -11.27
C VAL A 359 7.28 20.39 -10.33
N LEU A 360 6.27 20.17 -9.49
CA LEU A 360 5.91 21.07 -8.41
C LEU A 360 6.72 20.69 -7.16
N LYS A 361 7.46 21.64 -6.60
CA LYS A 361 8.28 21.46 -5.40
C LYS A 361 7.92 22.45 -4.28
N ASP A 362 8.21 22.06 -3.04
CA ASP A 362 8.18 22.94 -1.88
C ASP A 362 9.50 23.72 -1.70
N VAL A 363 9.56 24.57 -0.66
CA VAL A 363 10.76 25.37 -0.31
C VAL A 363 11.99 24.52 0.09
N ASN A 364 11.79 23.27 0.47
CA ASN A 364 12.86 22.33 0.81
C ASN A 364 13.34 21.54 -0.42
N GLY A 365 12.80 21.80 -1.61
CA GLY A 365 13.08 21.06 -2.83
C GLY A 365 12.35 19.71 -2.96
N THR A 366 11.41 19.42 -2.04
CA THR A 366 10.62 18.18 -2.05
C THR A 366 9.63 18.19 -3.20
N THR A 367 9.64 17.15 -4.04
CA THR A 367 8.63 16.96 -5.10
C THR A 367 7.26 16.64 -4.50
N LEU A 368 6.26 17.47 -4.83
CA LEU A 368 4.88 17.35 -4.37
C LEU A 368 3.96 16.70 -5.41
N ALA A 369 4.20 16.99 -6.69
CA ALA A 369 3.44 16.50 -7.84
C ALA A 369 4.23 16.71 -9.14
N THR A 370 3.84 16.01 -10.22
CA THR A 370 4.47 16.13 -11.54
C THR A 370 3.41 16.28 -12.65
N ALA A 371 3.80 16.87 -13.77
CA ALA A 371 3.03 16.97 -15.00
C ALA A 371 3.96 16.74 -16.20
N SER A 372 3.88 15.58 -16.84
CA SER A 372 4.82 15.16 -17.89
C SER A 372 4.77 16.04 -19.14
N ALA A 373 3.61 16.63 -19.45
CA ALA A 373 3.40 17.56 -20.55
C ALA A 373 2.26 18.54 -20.23
N LEU A 374 2.13 19.58 -21.05
CA LEU A 374 0.94 20.43 -21.07
C LEU A 374 -0.26 19.64 -21.61
N SER A 375 -1.39 19.69 -20.91
CA SER A 375 -2.66 19.11 -21.38
C SER A 375 -3.14 19.78 -22.69
N SER A 376 -4.17 19.21 -23.33
CA SER A 376 -4.76 19.78 -24.56
C SER A 376 -5.29 21.22 -24.39
N LYS A 377 -5.61 21.64 -23.15
CA LYS A 377 -6.05 23.00 -22.79
C LYS A 377 -4.90 23.90 -22.28
N ASP A 378 -3.64 23.63 -22.64
CA ASP A 378 -2.44 24.39 -22.23
C ASP A 378 -2.20 24.43 -20.70
N LEU A 379 -2.88 23.57 -19.93
CA LEU A 379 -2.69 23.47 -18.48
C LEU A 379 -1.60 22.46 -18.12
N ALA A 380 -0.64 22.87 -17.29
CA ALA A 380 0.16 21.98 -16.45
C ALA A 380 -0.65 21.64 -15.20
N VAL A 381 -1.04 20.36 -15.04
CA VAL A 381 -1.95 19.91 -13.97
C VAL A 381 -1.16 19.13 -12.91
N PHE A 382 -1.11 19.67 -11.70
CA PHE A 382 -0.45 19.07 -10.54
C PHE A 382 -1.51 18.57 -9.56
N GLU A 383 -1.76 17.26 -9.54
CA GLU A 383 -2.60 16.60 -8.53
C GLU A 383 -1.72 16.09 -7.38
N LEU A 384 -2.03 16.48 -6.15
CA LEU A 384 -1.24 16.15 -4.97
C LEU A 384 -1.77 14.86 -4.33
N SER A 385 -1.08 13.75 -4.60
CA SER A 385 -1.37 12.45 -3.98
C SER A 385 -1.25 12.47 -2.45
N SER A 386 -0.39 13.35 -1.93
CA SER A 386 -0.31 13.74 -0.52
C SER A 386 -0.63 15.23 -0.37
N PRO A 387 -1.86 15.60 0.02
CA PRO A 387 -2.30 16.99 0.08
C PRO A 387 -1.46 17.88 1.01
N VAL A 388 -1.04 19.05 0.54
CA VAL A 388 -0.27 20.00 1.35
C VAL A 388 -1.20 20.86 2.18
N THR A 389 -1.08 20.77 3.51
CA THR A 389 -1.81 21.67 4.43
C THR A 389 -1.11 23.03 4.50
N VAL A 390 -1.87 24.11 4.30
CA VAL A 390 -1.50 25.50 4.63
C VAL A 390 -2.34 25.89 5.85
N LEU A 391 -1.70 26.29 6.95
CA LEU A 391 -2.39 26.65 8.19
C LEU A 391 -3.08 28.02 8.06
N LYS A 392 -4.12 28.25 8.84
CA LYS A 392 -4.84 29.52 8.90
C LYS A 392 -3.91 30.67 9.28
N GLY A 393 -3.82 31.67 8.41
CA GLY A 393 -2.93 32.84 8.58
C GLY A 393 -1.53 32.64 8.01
N ASP A 394 -1.13 31.40 7.71
CA ASP A 394 0.16 31.06 7.15
C ASP A 394 0.16 31.09 5.62
N SER A 395 1.36 30.98 5.05
CA SER A 395 1.55 30.85 3.61
C SER A 395 2.70 29.91 3.25
N LYS A 396 2.56 29.19 2.15
CA LYS A 396 3.57 28.27 1.60
C LYS A 396 3.95 28.67 0.19
N THR A 397 5.25 28.62 -0.11
CA THR A 397 5.81 28.93 -1.42
C THR A 397 6.03 27.65 -2.21
N PHE A 398 5.67 27.68 -3.48
CA PHE A 398 5.74 26.57 -4.41
C PHE A 398 6.58 26.97 -5.63
N TYR A 399 7.30 25.98 -6.15
CA TYR A 399 8.28 26.14 -7.21
C TYR A 399 7.92 25.19 -8.34
N VAL A 400 7.88 25.68 -9.58
CA VAL A 400 7.65 24.85 -10.76
C VAL A 400 8.95 24.75 -11.53
N TYR A 401 9.44 23.53 -11.69
CA TYR A 401 10.57 23.19 -12.54
C TYR A 401 10.08 22.45 -13.77
N GLY A 402 10.88 22.37 -14.83
CA GLY A 402 10.62 21.50 -15.98
C GLY A 402 11.74 21.53 -17.02
N ASN A 403 11.53 20.82 -18.13
CA ASN A 403 12.53 20.65 -19.18
C ASN A 403 12.19 21.47 -20.42
N ILE A 404 13.21 22.14 -20.96
CA ILE A 404 13.17 22.93 -22.19
C ILE A 404 13.75 22.08 -23.31
N GLY A 405 12.98 21.82 -24.35
CA GLY A 405 13.47 21.11 -25.55
C GLY A 405 14.52 21.95 -26.27
N GLY A 406 15.64 21.35 -26.67
CA GLY A 406 16.74 22.08 -27.31
C GLY A 406 16.44 22.61 -28.72
N LEU A 407 15.30 22.23 -29.30
CA LEU A 407 14.75 22.80 -30.54
C LEU A 407 13.96 24.10 -30.33
N SER A 408 13.86 24.58 -29.09
CA SER A 408 13.34 25.92 -28.77
C SER A 408 14.30 26.99 -29.30
N LYS A 409 13.81 28.21 -29.52
CA LYS A 409 14.60 29.29 -30.11
C LYS A 409 15.01 30.33 -29.07
N LYS A 410 16.06 31.08 -29.39
CA LYS A 410 16.44 32.27 -28.64
C LYS A 410 15.27 33.26 -28.63
N ASP A 411 15.09 33.94 -27.51
CA ASP A 411 14.06 34.95 -27.25
C ASP A 411 12.60 34.42 -27.24
N GLU A 412 12.38 33.12 -27.40
CA GLU A 412 11.09 32.50 -27.04
C GLU A 412 10.86 32.58 -25.53
N THR A 413 9.60 32.49 -25.10
CA THR A 413 9.20 32.76 -23.72
C THR A 413 8.54 31.56 -23.04
N ILE A 414 8.70 31.49 -21.72
CA ILE A 414 7.97 30.57 -20.84
C ILE A 414 7.20 31.43 -19.83
N ILE A 415 5.87 31.24 -19.79
CA ILE A 415 4.94 31.99 -18.95
C ILE A 415 3.92 31.00 -18.36
N PHE A 416 3.74 31.04 -17.04
CA PHE A 416 2.76 30.24 -16.31
C PHE A 416 1.99 31.11 -15.30
N TYR A 417 0.66 30.98 -15.30
CA TYR A 417 -0.24 31.64 -14.35
C TYR A 417 -1.49 30.78 -14.08
N VAL A 418 -2.33 31.16 -13.13
CA VAL A 418 -3.68 30.59 -12.94
C VAL A 418 -4.66 31.40 -13.76
N ASP A 419 -5.39 30.75 -14.67
CA ASP A 419 -6.38 31.40 -15.54
C ASP A 419 -7.70 31.58 -14.76
N GLU A 420 -8.27 30.47 -14.29
CA GLU A 420 -9.50 30.43 -13.53
C GLU A 420 -9.24 30.12 -12.05
N ALA A 421 -9.95 30.78 -11.13
CA ALA A 421 -9.77 30.58 -9.69
C ALA A 421 -9.92 29.10 -9.26
N SER A 422 -10.77 28.33 -9.97
CA SER A 422 -11.01 26.90 -9.74
C SER A 422 -9.95 25.96 -10.34
N ASP A 423 -8.92 26.48 -11.02
CA ASP A 423 -7.75 25.69 -11.42
C ASP A 423 -6.91 25.28 -10.19
N VAL A 424 -6.94 26.09 -9.13
CA VAL A 424 -6.49 25.74 -7.78
C VAL A 424 -7.65 25.13 -7.01
N TYR A 425 -7.40 24.02 -6.29
CA TYR A 425 -8.40 23.40 -5.44
C TYR A 425 -7.79 22.95 -4.11
N GLY A 426 -8.42 23.35 -3.01
CA GLY A 426 -8.10 22.90 -1.66
C GLY A 426 -9.36 22.83 -0.80
N VAL A 427 -9.31 22.05 0.28
CA VAL A 427 -10.44 21.76 1.16
C VAL A 427 -10.13 22.26 2.58
N GLY A 428 -11.06 23.03 3.16
CA GLY A 428 -10.99 23.50 4.54
C GLY A 428 -11.16 22.34 5.54
N GLN A 429 -10.30 22.27 6.56
CA GLN A 429 -10.27 21.15 7.49
C GLN A 429 -11.33 21.21 8.61
N GLN A 430 -11.94 22.37 8.87
CA GLN A 430 -12.98 22.52 9.90
C GLN A 430 -14.33 22.03 9.39
N TYR A 431 -14.69 22.36 8.14
CA TYR A 431 -16.01 22.05 7.58
C TYR A 431 -15.98 21.04 6.42
N GLY A 432 -14.82 20.71 5.84
CA GLY A 432 -14.69 19.72 4.78
C GLY A 432 -15.15 20.18 3.39
N TYR A 433 -15.34 21.50 3.19
CA TYR A 433 -15.76 22.10 1.92
C TYR A 433 -14.58 22.74 1.17
N GLY A 434 -14.72 22.93 -0.14
CA GLY A 434 -13.72 23.59 -0.96
C GLY A 434 -13.49 25.04 -0.52
N ALA A 435 -12.23 25.47 -0.48
CA ALA A 435 -11.85 26.82 -0.13
C ALA A 435 -11.98 27.77 -1.34
N THR A 436 -12.58 28.95 -1.15
CA THR A 436 -12.63 29.98 -2.21
C THR A 436 -11.22 30.50 -2.51
N VAL A 437 -10.87 30.59 -3.80
CA VAL A 437 -9.55 31.02 -4.27
C VAL A 437 -9.60 32.47 -4.75
N THR A 438 -8.74 33.32 -4.20
CA THR A 438 -8.41 34.65 -4.75
C THR A 438 -7.19 34.53 -5.66
N ASN A 439 -7.36 34.85 -6.94
CA ASN A 439 -6.32 34.70 -7.97
C ASN A 439 -5.55 36.00 -8.23
N ASN A 440 -4.46 36.22 -7.47
CA ASN A 440 -3.47 37.27 -7.69
C ASN A 440 -2.22 36.71 -8.43
N PHE A 441 -2.34 35.58 -9.12
CA PHE A 441 -1.29 34.94 -9.90
C PHE A 441 -1.79 34.68 -11.34
N ASN A 442 -2.14 35.76 -12.04
CA ASN A 442 -2.91 35.75 -13.28
C ASN A 442 -2.16 36.39 -14.47
N SER A 443 -2.82 36.46 -15.63
CA SER A 443 -2.28 36.99 -16.90
C SER A 443 -1.88 38.48 -16.90
N THR A 444 -2.15 39.23 -15.83
CA THR A 444 -1.67 40.62 -15.70
C THR A 444 -0.15 40.62 -15.56
N GLY A 445 0.58 41.43 -16.34
CA GLY A 445 2.04 41.34 -16.48
C GLY A 445 2.90 41.44 -15.20
N ALA A 446 2.38 42.01 -14.11
CA ALA A 446 3.06 42.02 -12.82
C ALA A 446 2.82 40.76 -11.96
N ASN A 447 1.78 39.98 -12.27
CA ASN A 447 1.25 38.89 -11.44
C ASN A 447 1.78 37.50 -11.82
N HIS A 448 2.67 37.37 -12.81
CA HIS A 448 3.28 36.10 -13.20
C HIS A 448 4.77 36.26 -13.55
N HIS A 449 5.47 35.16 -13.81
CA HIS A 449 6.85 35.19 -14.30
C HIS A 449 6.88 35.06 -15.81
N THR A 450 7.73 35.86 -16.45
CA THR A 450 8.06 35.77 -17.87
C THR A 450 9.53 35.47 -17.97
N LEU A 451 9.87 34.29 -18.49
CA LEU A 451 11.24 33.89 -18.76
C LEU A 451 11.49 33.99 -20.25
N THR A 452 12.63 34.54 -20.64
CA THR A 452 13.07 34.64 -22.05
C THR A 452 14.25 33.70 -22.27
N LEU A 453 14.17 32.82 -23.26
CA LEU A 453 15.19 31.80 -23.51
C LEU A 453 16.49 32.39 -24.06
N GLN A 454 17.60 31.99 -23.44
CA GLN A 454 18.95 32.33 -23.86
C GLN A 454 19.55 31.25 -24.76
N GLY A 455 20.33 31.63 -25.76
CA GLY A 455 21.01 30.72 -26.66
C GLY A 455 21.99 31.42 -27.60
N GLY A 456 22.88 30.63 -28.19
CA GLY A 456 23.86 31.02 -29.21
C GLY A 456 23.93 30.02 -30.35
N THR A 457 24.89 30.19 -31.26
CA THR A 457 25.16 29.27 -32.38
C THR A 457 25.45 27.84 -31.89
N LEU A 458 26.15 27.73 -30.75
CA LEU A 458 26.16 26.53 -29.90
C LEU A 458 25.52 26.89 -28.56
N THR A 459 24.51 26.14 -28.13
CA THR A 459 23.96 26.25 -26.78
C THR A 459 24.18 24.94 -26.02
N THR A 460 24.86 25.00 -24.87
CA THR A 460 25.00 23.87 -23.95
C THR A 460 24.15 24.08 -22.70
N SER A 461 23.60 22.99 -22.18
CA SER A 461 22.70 23.01 -21.04
C SER A 461 22.87 21.76 -20.20
N PHE A 462 22.94 21.93 -18.88
CA PHE A 462 23.00 20.83 -17.93
C PHE A 462 21.63 20.17 -17.84
N THR A 463 21.59 18.84 -17.77
CA THR A 463 20.33 18.10 -17.66
C THR A 463 20.23 17.16 -16.47
N GLY A 464 21.36 16.74 -15.90
CA GLY A 464 21.37 15.75 -14.82
C GLY A 464 22.76 15.16 -14.59
N PRO A 465 22.90 14.09 -13.80
CA PRO A 465 21.86 13.59 -12.90
C PRO A 465 21.55 14.61 -11.79
N ASN A 466 20.49 14.37 -11.01
CA ASN A 466 20.29 15.09 -9.75
C ASN A 466 21.40 14.72 -8.75
N THR A 467 21.59 15.51 -7.68
CA THR A 467 22.42 15.07 -6.55
C THR A 467 21.87 13.74 -6.02
N GLY A 468 22.75 12.76 -5.82
CA GLY A 468 22.36 11.41 -5.42
C GLY A 468 23.54 10.57 -4.94
N ASP A 469 23.21 9.37 -4.48
CA ASP A 469 24.17 8.36 -4.07
C ASP A 469 24.57 7.50 -5.26
N ILE A 470 25.87 7.23 -5.39
CA ILE A 470 26.48 6.33 -6.38
C ILE A 470 27.14 5.15 -5.66
N LYS A 471 27.14 3.97 -6.29
CA LYS A 471 27.69 2.76 -5.69
C LYS A 471 29.23 2.76 -5.77
N LYS A 472 29.88 2.36 -4.68
CA LYS A 472 31.30 1.95 -4.68
C LYS A 472 31.50 0.83 -5.73
N ASN A 473 32.63 0.83 -6.46
CA ASN A 473 32.87 -0.07 -7.62
C ASN A 473 31.78 -0.04 -8.73
N GLY A 474 30.90 0.96 -8.72
CA GLY A 474 29.78 1.06 -9.64
C GLY A 474 30.26 1.16 -11.09
N LYS A 475 29.57 0.44 -11.99
CA LYS A 475 29.93 0.36 -13.41
C LYS A 475 29.09 1.29 -14.27
N ASP A 476 29.73 1.95 -15.23
CA ASP A 476 29.09 2.89 -16.16
C ASP A 476 28.25 3.99 -15.45
N VAL A 477 28.68 4.40 -14.25
CA VAL A 477 27.96 5.35 -13.39
C VAL A 477 27.87 6.70 -14.09
N THR A 478 26.65 7.22 -14.23
CA THR A 478 26.40 8.50 -14.89
C THR A 478 26.72 9.64 -13.93
N LEU A 479 27.69 10.48 -14.29
CA LEU A 479 28.22 11.55 -13.44
C LEU A 479 27.79 12.96 -13.89
N PHE A 480 27.49 13.12 -15.17
CA PHE A 480 27.07 14.39 -15.76
C PHE A 480 26.27 14.14 -17.04
N GLU A 481 25.18 14.86 -17.24
CA GLU A 481 24.34 14.82 -18.42
C GLU A 481 24.12 16.25 -18.91
N PHE A 482 24.18 16.42 -20.23
CA PHE A 482 24.05 17.72 -20.87
C PHE A 482 23.48 17.59 -22.28
N THR A 483 22.85 18.66 -22.77
CA THR A 483 22.52 18.80 -24.19
C THR A 483 23.48 19.75 -24.88
N MET A 484 23.71 19.53 -26.17
CA MET A 484 24.29 20.51 -27.08
C MET A 484 23.28 20.76 -28.22
N SER A 485 22.85 22.00 -28.38
CA SER A 485 21.94 22.45 -29.44
C SER A 485 22.68 23.37 -30.39
N ALA A 486 22.61 23.11 -31.70
CA ALA A 486 23.37 23.83 -32.71
C ALA A 486 22.43 24.58 -33.68
N ALA A 487 22.68 25.86 -33.91
CA ALA A 487 21.95 26.66 -34.90
C ALA A 487 22.53 26.50 -36.33
N SER A 488 23.82 26.16 -36.42
CA SER A 488 24.59 25.86 -37.63
C SER A 488 25.05 24.40 -37.61
N ASN A 489 25.59 23.89 -38.73
CA ASN A 489 26.30 22.62 -38.71
C ASN A 489 27.65 22.82 -37.99
N LEU A 490 27.88 22.11 -36.88
CA LEU A 490 29.05 22.26 -36.03
C LEU A 490 29.85 20.97 -35.93
N GLU A 491 31.18 21.11 -35.92
CA GLU A 491 32.17 20.08 -35.60
C GLU A 491 32.74 20.42 -34.21
N ILE A 492 32.47 19.57 -33.22
CA ILE A 492 33.05 19.64 -31.88
C ILE A 492 34.37 18.89 -31.94
N LYS A 493 35.48 19.59 -31.66
CA LYS A 493 36.83 19.07 -31.81
C LYS A 493 37.53 18.81 -30.48
N LYS A 494 37.04 19.47 -29.41
CA LYS A 494 37.51 19.32 -28.05
C LYS A 494 36.35 19.45 -27.08
N LEU A 495 36.31 18.61 -26.07
CA LEU A 495 35.37 18.70 -24.95
C LEU A 495 36.14 18.62 -23.64
N ASN A 496 35.96 19.59 -22.76
CA ASN A 496 36.74 19.71 -21.52
C ASN A 496 35.85 19.49 -20.30
N ALA A 497 36.16 18.49 -19.47
CA ALA A 497 35.39 18.14 -18.27
C ALA A 497 36.25 18.26 -17.01
N SER A 498 35.94 19.22 -16.13
CA SER A 498 36.55 19.31 -14.81
C SER A 498 35.92 18.29 -13.86
N ILE A 499 36.74 17.59 -13.09
CA ILE A 499 36.31 16.61 -12.11
C ILE A 499 36.87 17.04 -10.75
N ALA A 500 35.98 17.37 -9.81
CA ALA A 500 36.35 17.89 -8.50
C ALA A 500 35.89 16.95 -7.39
N THR A 501 36.76 16.71 -6.41
CA THR A 501 36.36 16.22 -5.09
C THR A 501 35.57 17.32 -4.36
N THR A 502 34.56 16.93 -3.59
CA THR A 502 33.63 17.84 -2.91
C THR A 502 33.31 17.44 -1.47
N ALA A 503 33.50 16.16 -1.14
CA ALA A 503 33.63 15.64 0.22
C ALA A 503 34.53 14.39 0.17
N GLY A 504 35.05 13.99 1.33
CA GLY A 504 36.00 12.88 1.43
C GLY A 504 37.41 13.21 0.94
N ASN A 505 38.33 12.25 1.05
CA ASN A 505 39.76 12.46 0.80
C ASN A 505 40.33 11.33 -0.06
N LEU A 506 40.22 11.49 -1.39
CA LEU A 506 40.72 10.55 -2.39
C LEU A 506 42.26 10.45 -2.47
N ALA A 507 43.00 10.87 -1.44
CA ALA A 507 44.45 10.88 -1.46
C ALA A 507 45.00 9.49 -1.11
N GLY A 508 45.34 8.73 -2.15
CA GLY A 508 45.76 7.32 -2.04
C GLY A 508 44.84 6.36 -2.80
N ASP A 509 43.73 6.87 -3.34
CA ASP A 509 42.73 6.11 -4.06
C ASP A 509 43.07 5.88 -5.53
N ASP A 510 42.36 4.93 -6.14
CA ASP A 510 42.54 4.57 -7.54
C ASP A 510 41.90 5.61 -8.48
N ALA A 511 42.36 5.58 -9.73
CA ALA A 511 41.81 6.37 -10.83
C ALA A 511 40.33 6.03 -11.09
N LEU A 512 39.57 7.00 -11.61
CA LEU A 512 38.33 6.69 -12.32
C LEU A 512 38.71 5.98 -13.63
N THR A 513 38.14 4.81 -13.88
CA THR A 513 38.37 4.08 -15.14
C THR A 513 37.19 4.26 -16.09
N ASP A 514 37.39 3.97 -17.38
CA ASP A 514 36.32 3.99 -18.40
C ASP A 514 35.54 5.33 -18.49
N PHE A 515 36.22 6.45 -18.21
CA PHE A 515 35.65 7.80 -18.27
C PHE A 515 35.37 8.18 -19.73
N LYS A 516 34.09 8.32 -20.10
CA LYS A 516 33.68 8.42 -21.51
C LYS A 516 32.44 9.28 -21.70
N VAL A 517 32.30 9.86 -22.90
CA VAL A 517 31.12 10.60 -23.31
C VAL A 517 30.26 9.71 -24.20
N VAL A 518 29.00 9.53 -23.85
CA VAL A 518 28.03 8.69 -24.57
C VAL A 518 26.90 9.57 -25.10
N ASP A 519 26.56 9.43 -26.38
CA ASP A 519 25.34 10.00 -26.94
C ASP A 519 24.14 9.18 -26.46
N VAL A 520 23.20 9.82 -25.78
CA VAL A 520 22.12 9.15 -25.04
C VAL A 520 21.08 8.53 -25.98
N ASP A 521 20.83 9.14 -27.15
CA ASP A 521 19.77 8.71 -28.06
C ASP A 521 20.25 7.54 -28.97
N SER A 522 21.55 7.44 -29.24
CA SER A 522 22.16 6.34 -30.02
C SER A 522 22.87 5.26 -29.17
N GLY A 523 23.22 5.56 -27.92
CA GLY A 523 24.00 4.69 -27.03
C GLY A 523 25.49 4.57 -27.39
N LEU A 524 25.98 5.34 -28.37
CA LEU A 524 27.37 5.26 -28.84
C LEU A 524 28.30 6.13 -27.98
N VAL A 525 29.49 5.60 -27.68
CA VAL A 525 30.61 6.39 -27.15
C VAL A 525 31.09 7.35 -28.24
N VAL A 526 31.08 8.65 -27.96
CA VAL A 526 31.51 9.71 -28.88
C VAL A 526 32.86 10.34 -28.51
N ALA A 527 33.35 10.08 -27.29
CA ALA A 527 34.69 10.44 -26.85
C ALA A 527 35.16 9.55 -25.69
N GLY A 528 36.46 9.27 -25.62
CA GLY A 528 37.01 8.23 -24.73
C GLY A 528 36.72 6.80 -25.23
N PRO A 529 36.79 5.76 -24.37
CA PRO A 529 37.05 5.82 -22.93
C PRO A 529 38.50 6.10 -22.56
N VAL A 530 38.72 6.58 -21.33
CA VAL A 530 40.04 6.82 -20.76
C VAL A 530 40.02 6.62 -19.24
N ASP A 531 41.17 6.28 -18.66
CA ASP A 531 41.34 6.30 -17.21
C ASP A 531 41.82 7.70 -16.77
N VAL A 532 41.13 8.30 -15.79
CA VAL A 532 41.46 9.61 -15.24
C VAL A 532 42.23 9.45 -13.93
N PRO A 533 43.54 9.75 -13.90
CA PRO A 533 44.36 9.62 -12.70
C PRO A 533 43.81 10.48 -11.55
N ILE A 534 43.94 9.99 -10.32
CA ILE A 534 43.43 10.69 -9.13
C ILE A 534 43.99 12.12 -8.98
N ALA A 535 45.21 12.35 -9.45
CA ALA A 535 45.85 13.68 -9.49
C ALA A 535 45.17 14.69 -10.46
N SER A 536 44.28 14.23 -11.35
CA SER A 536 43.43 15.07 -12.21
C SER A 536 42.04 15.33 -11.60
N ILE A 537 41.71 14.67 -10.48
CA ILE A 537 40.44 14.77 -9.75
C ILE A 537 40.68 15.68 -8.54
N CYS A 538 40.61 17.00 -8.74
CA CYS A 538 40.81 17.96 -7.65
C CYS A 538 40.08 19.28 -7.89
N ALA A 539 39.78 20.01 -6.81
CA ALA A 539 39.00 21.26 -6.85
C ALA A 539 39.57 22.37 -7.76
N THR A 540 40.87 22.34 -8.07
CA THR A 540 41.56 23.33 -8.92
C THR A 540 42.21 22.71 -10.17
N CYS A 541 41.89 21.45 -10.47
CA CYS A 541 42.48 20.72 -11.60
C CYS A 541 41.84 21.16 -12.93
N ALA A 542 42.61 21.14 -14.02
CA ALA A 542 42.10 21.43 -15.36
C ALA A 542 41.08 20.39 -15.87
N GLY A 543 40.98 19.23 -15.20
CA GLY A 543 40.12 18.12 -15.59
C GLY A 543 40.73 17.28 -16.70
N TYR A 544 39.84 16.65 -17.48
CA TYR A 544 40.19 15.86 -18.65
C TYR A 544 39.74 16.56 -19.95
N GLN A 545 40.59 16.55 -20.97
CA GLN A 545 40.28 17.04 -22.32
C GLN A 545 40.11 15.86 -23.28
N PHE A 546 38.88 15.66 -23.76
CA PHE A 546 38.61 14.81 -24.90
C PHE A 546 39.03 15.54 -26.19
N THR A 547 39.67 14.83 -27.11
CA THR A 547 40.10 15.33 -28.43
C THR A 547 39.42 14.62 -29.60
N ASP A 548 38.49 13.71 -29.30
CA ASP A 548 37.65 13.04 -30.29
C ASP A 548 36.72 14.04 -30.98
N ILE A 549 36.50 13.85 -32.28
CA ILE A 549 35.73 14.78 -33.12
C ILE A 549 34.34 14.22 -33.39
N PHE A 550 33.29 15.01 -33.13
CA PHE A 550 31.91 14.65 -33.47
C PHE A 550 31.10 15.85 -33.93
N ASN A 551 30.10 15.59 -34.79
CA ASN A 551 29.31 16.64 -35.43
C ASN A 551 27.91 16.79 -34.80
N ILE A 552 27.36 17.99 -34.92
CA ILE A 552 25.98 18.34 -34.57
C ILE A 552 25.40 19.13 -35.75
N ASN A 553 24.30 18.67 -36.33
CA ASN A 553 23.73 19.30 -37.52
C ASN A 553 22.97 20.60 -37.15
N ALA A 554 22.80 21.49 -38.13
CA ALA A 554 22.02 22.72 -37.97
C ALA A 554 20.57 22.41 -37.54
N GLY A 555 20.11 23.08 -36.49
CA GLY A 555 18.81 22.84 -35.88
C GLY A 555 18.69 21.51 -35.13
N GLN A 556 19.79 20.82 -34.84
CA GLN A 556 19.79 19.60 -34.03
C GLN A 556 20.12 19.90 -32.57
N THR A 557 19.48 19.15 -31.67
CA THR A 557 19.94 18.94 -30.29
C THR A 557 20.38 17.50 -30.12
N ARG A 558 21.57 17.30 -29.56
CA ARG A 558 22.04 15.99 -29.09
C ARG A 558 22.12 15.97 -27.58
N LYS A 559 21.81 14.83 -26.98
CA LYS A 559 21.93 14.58 -25.54
C LYS A 559 23.15 13.72 -25.28
N PHE A 560 23.94 14.10 -24.30
CA PHE A 560 25.16 13.41 -23.92
C PHE A 560 25.17 13.13 -22.43
N LYS A 561 25.79 12.03 -22.05
CA LYS A 561 26.14 11.72 -20.67
C LYS A 561 27.62 11.39 -20.57
N ILE A 562 28.23 11.75 -19.45
CA ILE A 562 29.58 11.34 -19.06
C ILE A 562 29.40 10.22 -18.05
N THR A 563 29.90 9.03 -18.38
CA THR A 563 29.94 7.88 -17.48
C THR A 563 31.38 7.56 -17.07
N ALA A 564 31.52 6.88 -15.93
CA ALA A 564 32.78 6.33 -15.48
C ALA A 564 32.53 5.09 -14.61
N ASP A 565 33.53 4.23 -14.51
CA ASP A 565 33.63 3.24 -13.45
C ASP A 565 34.17 3.90 -12.18
N ILE A 566 33.43 3.77 -11.08
CA ILE A 566 33.91 4.11 -9.75
C ILE A 566 34.82 2.97 -9.29
N PRO A 567 35.99 3.21 -8.68
CA PRO A 567 36.85 2.14 -8.21
C PRO A 567 36.36 1.53 -6.88
N SER A 568 37.01 0.44 -6.46
CA SER A 568 36.63 -0.34 -5.28
C SER A 568 37.33 0.09 -3.99
N ASN A 569 38.22 1.09 -4.01
CA ASN A 569 38.85 1.63 -2.80
C ASN A 569 38.17 2.90 -2.23
N TRP A 570 37.52 3.75 -3.04
CA TRP A 570 36.82 4.97 -2.56
C TRP A 570 35.88 4.70 -1.38
N ASP A 571 35.94 5.50 -0.34
CA ASP A 571 35.28 5.32 0.94
C ASP A 571 33.81 5.81 0.96
N ASP A 572 33.09 5.49 2.04
CA ASP A 572 31.74 6.00 2.24
C ASP A 572 31.76 7.53 2.45
N ALA A 573 30.86 8.22 1.75
CA ALA A 573 30.74 9.68 1.72
C ALA A 573 31.85 10.44 0.98
N ASP A 574 32.78 9.76 0.30
CA ASP A 574 33.56 10.38 -0.78
C ASP A 574 32.59 10.93 -1.84
N ALA A 575 32.82 12.16 -2.31
CA ALA A 575 31.88 12.82 -3.21
C ALA A 575 32.56 13.59 -4.33
N ILE A 576 32.12 13.31 -5.57
CA ILE A 576 32.65 13.91 -6.78
C ILE A 576 31.63 14.78 -7.50
N ARG A 577 32.13 15.74 -8.27
CA ARG A 577 31.34 16.57 -9.17
C ARG A 577 32.07 16.68 -10.51
N VAL A 578 31.44 16.17 -11.57
CA VAL A 578 31.85 16.44 -12.95
C VAL A 578 31.18 17.74 -13.42
N SER A 579 31.86 18.55 -14.21
CA SER A 579 31.32 19.79 -14.80
C SER A 579 31.95 20.03 -16.16
N LEU A 580 31.16 20.49 -17.13
CA LEU A 580 31.68 20.87 -18.45
C LEU A 580 32.28 22.27 -18.36
N THR A 581 33.59 22.41 -18.60
CA THR A 581 34.25 23.72 -18.62
C THR A 581 33.94 24.42 -19.94
N PRO A 582 33.95 25.77 -20.00
CA PRO A 582 33.59 26.48 -21.22
C PRO A 582 34.59 26.19 -22.33
N PHE A 583 34.13 26.30 -23.56
CA PHE A 583 34.98 26.29 -24.74
C PHE A 583 35.82 27.58 -24.71
N THR A 584 37.12 27.44 -24.47
CA THR A 584 38.03 28.55 -24.13
C THR A 584 38.94 28.94 -25.28
N THR A 585 39.00 28.13 -26.34
CA THR A 585 39.71 28.50 -27.56
C THR A 585 38.79 28.44 -28.76
N ALA A 586 38.96 29.36 -29.72
CA ALA A 586 38.24 29.30 -30.99
C ALA A 586 38.47 27.96 -31.73
N ALA A 587 39.56 27.23 -31.43
CA ALA A 587 39.86 25.95 -32.07
C ALA A 587 39.02 24.76 -31.58
N ASP A 588 38.24 24.91 -30.50
CA ASP A 588 37.48 23.82 -29.86
C ASP A 588 36.21 23.44 -30.65
N VAL A 589 35.58 24.40 -31.34
CA VAL A 589 34.35 24.23 -32.13
C VAL A 589 34.50 24.92 -33.48
N LYS A 590 34.15 24.22 -34.56
CA LYS A 590 34.19 24.73 -35.93
C LYS A 590 32.79 24.77 -36.53
N ASN A 591 32.43 25.89 -37.15
CA ASN A 591 31.22 26.00 -37.96
C ASN A 591 31.52 25.48 -39.38
N LEU A 592 30.77 24.47 -39.81
CA LEU A 592 30.94 23.80 -41.10
C LEU A 592 30.24 24.54 -42.25
N ASP A 593 29.26 25.39 -41.96
CA ASP A 593 28.50 26.15 -42.98
C ASP A 593 29.35 27.23 -43.64
N ASN A 594 30.22 27.87 -42.85
CA ASN A 594 31.15 28.91 -43.31
C ASN A 594 32.64 28.51 -43.20
N ASN A 595 32.91 27.28 -42.73
CA ASN A 595 34.25 26.71 -42.52
C ASN A 595 35.14 27.52 -41.53
N THR A 596 34.55 28.37 -40.67
CA THR A 596 35.28 29.16 -39.68
C THR A 596 35.27 28.53 -38.28
N LEU A 597 36.15 29.01 -37.42
CA LEU A 597 36.15 28.70 -36.00
C LEU A 597 35.07 29.52 -35.28
N LEU A 598 34.34 28.88 -34.35
CA LEU A 598 33.25 29.54 -33.61
C LEU A 598 33.83 30.39 -32.48
N VAL A 599 33.36 31.64 -32.32
CA VAL A 599 33.88 32.51 -31.26
C VAL A 599 33.12 32.30 -29.95
N THR A 600 33.77 32.55 -28.80
CA THR A 600 33.20 32.28 -27.47
C THR A 600 31.90 33.06 -27.17
N ALA A 601 31.68 34.20 -27.84
CA ALA A 601 30.44 34.96 -27.74
C ALA A 601 29.23 34.30 -28.44
N GLU A 602 29.47 33.35 -29.35
CA GLU A 602 28.44 32.54 -30.01
C GLU A 602 28.11 31.24 -29.26
N ILE A 603 28.75 31.02 -28.10
CA ILE A 603 28.57 29.83 -27.26
C ILE A 603 27.87 30.24 -25.97
N VAL A 604 26.71 29.63 -25.69
CA VAL A 604 25.88 29.96 -24.52
C VAL A 604 25.66 28.70 -23.66
N PRO A 605 26.00 28.71 -22.36
CA PRO A 605 26.73 29.75 -21.65
C PRO A 605 28.22 29.73 -22.03
N SER A 606 28.89 30.88 -21.90
CA SER A 606 30.35 31.01 -22.03
C SER A 606 31.10 30.77 -20.70
N THR A 607 30.42 30.17 -19.72
CA THR A 607 30.92 29.87 -18.37
C THR A 607 30.94 28.37 -18.10
N VAL A 608 31.56 27.94 -16.99
CA VAL A 608 31.49 26.53 -16.53
C VAL A 608 30.03 26.14 -16.33
N LEU A 609 29.67 24.98 -16.87
CA LEU A 609 28.37 24.35 -16.69
C LEU A 609 28.49 23.33 -15.57
N THR A 610 28.24 23.79 -14.35
CA THR A 610 28.48 23.04 -13.11
C THR A 610 27.47 21.92 -12.91
N GLY A 611 27.96 20.69 -12.74
CA GLY A 611 27.13 19.51 -12.44
C GLY A 611 26.76 19.38 -10.96
N ASN A 612 25.93 18.40 -10.65
CA ASN A 612 25.55 18.05 -9.28
C ASN A 612 26.58 17.14 -8.60
N VAL A 613 26.61 17.16 -7.27
CA VAL A 613 27.48 16.26 -6.48
C VAL A 613 26.89 14.85 -6.50
N GLN A 614 27.74 13.85 -6.75
CA GLN A 614 27.42 12.44 -6.56
C GLN A 614 28.26 11.90 -5.39
N THR A 615 27.63 11.21 -4.45
CA THR A 615 28.26 10.74 -3.22
C THR A 615 28.38 9.22 -3.23
N VAL A 616 29.57 8.67 -3.03
CA VAL A 616 29.76 7.23 -2.85
C VAL A 616 29.07 6.77 -1.59
N LYS A 617 28.25 5.72 -1.73
CA LYS A 617 27.72 4.94 -0.62
C LYS A 617 28.32 3.53 -0.66
N ALA A 618 28.87 3.10 0.47
CA ALA A 618 29.21 1.71 0.67
C ALA A 618 27.95 0.89 1.01
N PRO A 619 27.79 -0.33 0.48
CA PRO A 619 26.76 -1.24 0.97
C PRO A 619 27.01 -1.56 2.46
N SER A 620 25.94 -1.79 3.23
CA SER A 620 26.06 -2.16 4.64
C SER A 620 25.07 -3.25 5.05
N LEU A 621 25.57 -4.20 5.83
CA LEU A 621 24.84 -5.32 6.38
C LEU A 621 24.92 -5.26 7.90
N GLU A 622 23.78 -4.99 8.54
CA GLU A 622 23.69 -5.05 9.99
C GLU A 622 23.49 -6.50 10.43
N ILE A 623 24.44 -7.00 11.23
CA ILE A 623 24.36 -8.28 11.91
C ILE A 623 23.90 -7.98 13.34
N SER A 624 22.68 -8.43 13.63
CA SER A 624 22.08 -8.41 14.96
C SER A 624 21.83 -9.84 15.41
N LEU A 625 21.46 -10.02 16.68
CA LEU A 625 21.18 -11.36 17.21
C LEU A 625 19.73 -11.39 17.67
N ALA A 626 19.02 -12.43 17.28
CA ALA A 626 17.59 -12.54 17.54
C ALA A 626 17.32 -12.78 19.03
N GLY A 627 16.13 -12.41 19.50
CA GLY A 627 15.67 -12.75 20.86
C GLY A 627 15.30 -14.23 21.03
N THR A 628 15.41 -15.04 19.97
CA THR A 628 15.05 -16.46 19.92
C THR A 628 16.06 -17.22 19.06
N PRO A 629 16.48 -18.45 19.42
CA PRO A 629 16.06 -19.24 20.58
C PRO A 629 16.48 -18.65 21.93
N VAL A 630 16.02 -19.25 23.02
CA VAL A 630 16.44 -18.93 24.40
C VAL A 630 16.94 -20.21 25.06
N SER A 631 17.80 -20.09 26.07
CA SER A 631 18.41 -21.22 26.77
C SER A 631 17.36 -22.22 27.25
N GLN A 632 17.51 -23.48 26.85
CA GLN A 632 16.51 -24.52 27.00
C GLN A 632 17.16 -25.89 27.17
N SER A 633 16.44 -26.79 27.82
CA SER A 633 16.85 -28.17 28.01
C SER A 633 16.19 -29.08 26.96
N PHE A 634 16.98 -29.98 26.36
CA PHE A 634 16.54 -30.92 25.35
C PHE A 634 17.02 -32.32 25.70
N VAL A 635 16.15 -33.32 25.46
CA VAL A 635 16.52 -34.72 25.65
C VAL A 635 17.49 -35.14 24.53
N LYS A 636 18.52 -35.91 24.87
CA LYS A 636 19.45 -36.50 23.90
C LYS A 636 18.70 -37.26 22.80
N GLY A 637 19.16 -37.14 21.55
CA GLY A 637 18.43 -37.66 20.38
C GLY A 637 17.41 -36.69 19.76
N THR A 638 17.11 -35.54 20.39
CA THR A 638 16.19 -34.54 19.79
C THR A 638 16.75 -34.01 18.47
N GLN A 639 15.89 -33.99 17.44
CA GLN A 639 16.22 -33.49 16.11
C GLN A 639 15.89 -32.00 15.96
N LEU A 640 16.63 -31.28 15.10
CA LEU A 640 16.39 -29.87 14.74
C LEU A 640 16.30 -28.90 15.94
N VAL A 641 17.07 -29.16 17.00
CA VAL A 641 17.23 -28.26 18.14
C VAL A 641 17.77 -26.90 17.65
N PRO A 642 17.10 -25.77 17.95
CA PRO A 642 17.58 -24.46 17.58
C PRO A 642 18.61 -23.96 18.59
N PHE A 643 19.84 -23.69 18.14
CA PHE A 643 20.94 -23.25 19.01
C PHE A 643 21.18 -21.74 18.98
N ALA A 644 21.04 -21.10 17.81
CA ALA A 644 21.35 -19.68 17.64
C ALA A 644 20.45 -19.01 16.59
N GLY A 645 20.16 -17.72 16.79
CA GLY A 645 19.35 -16.89 15.87
C GLY A 645 20.12 -15.66 15.41
N ILE A 646 20.43 -15.59 14.11
CA ILE A 646 21.25 -14.56 13.47
C ILE A 646 20.33 -13.60 12.71
N GLY A 647 20.22 -12.38 13.21
CA GLY A 647 19.51 -11.28 12.53
C GLY A 647 20.40 -10.62 11.48
N LEU A 648 19.87 -10.41 10.30
CA LEU A 648 20.54 -9.78 9.17
C LEU A 648 19.65 -8.68 8.60
N ARG A 649 20.10 -7.43 8.59
CA ARG A 649 19.38 -6.31 7.97
C ARG A 649 20.26 -5.61 6.94
N ALA A 650 19.84 -5.63 5.69
CA ALA A 650 20.46 -4.86 4.63
C ALA A 650 19.94 -3.42 4.67
N ILE A 651 20.82 -2.41 4.57
CA ILE A 651 20.42 -0.99 4.73
C ILE A 651 20.46 -0.24 3.39
N ALA A 652 21.64 -0.20 2.77
CA ALA A 652 21.88 0.64 1.58
C ALA A 652 21.54 -0.06 0.25
N ASP A 653 21.60 -1.39 0.18
CA ASP A 653 21.38 -2.18 -1.04
C ASP A 653 20.83 -3.59 -0.72
N ASP A 654 20.51 -4.38 -1.73
CA ASP A 654 20.26 -5.82 -1.58
C ASP A 654 21.60 -6.53 -1.29
N ILE A 655 21.67 -7.31 -0.20
CA ILE A 655 22.90 -7.99 0.22
C ILE A 655 22.76 -9.51 0.08
N ARG A 656 23.63 -10.12 -0.73
CA ARG A 656 23.74 -11.57 -0.89
C ARG A 656 24.79 -12.13 0.07
N VAL A 657 24.34 -12.88 1.07
CA VAL A 657 25.22 -13.58 2.02
C VAL A 657 25.73 -14.87 1.39
N ASN A 658 27.05 -14.99 1.32
CA ASN A 658 27.75 -16.06 0.60
C ASN A 658 28.29 -17.12 1.55
N THR A 659 28.80 -16.69 2.70
CA THR A 659 29.35 -17.55 3.74
C THR A 659 28.85 -17.15 5.12
N ILE A 660 28.49 -18.15 5.93
CA ILE A 660 28.31 -18.02 7.38
C ILE A 660 29.08 -19.17 8.04
N LYS A 661 29.95 -18.85 9.02
CA LYS A 661 30.60 -19.80 9.92
C LYS A 661 29.93 -19.73 11.27
N ILE A 662 29.52 -20.90 11.76
CA ILE A 662 28.93 -21.09 13.08
C ILE A 662 29.98 -21.72 13.98
N THR A 663 30.38 -21.00 15.01
CA THR A 663 31.32 -21.47 16.05
C THR A 663 30.51 -22.02 17.23
N SER A 664 31.05 -23.04 17.88
CA SER A 664 30.51 -23.73 19.04
C SER A 664 31.52 -23.66 20.17
N THR A 665 31.06 -23.36 21.39
CA THR A 665 31.84 -23.43 22.62
C THR A 665 31.04 -24.18 23.69
N SER A 666 31.76 -24.95 24.51
CA SER A 666 31.20 -25.65 25.66
C SER A 666 31.18 -24.73 26.88
N ALA A 667 30.06 -24.69 27.60
CA ALA A 667 29.84 -23.71 28.67
C ALA A 667 30.17 -24.25 30.09
N SER A 668 30.60 -25.51 30.22
CA SER A 668 30.94 -26.13 31.51
C SER A 668 32.40 -26.58 31.58
N THR A 669 33.01 -26.38 32.74
CA THR A 669 34.40 -26.74 33.04
C THR A 669 34.65 -28.24 32.85
N GLY A 670 35.59 -28.59 31.98
CA GLY A 670 36.05 -29.96 31.76
C GLY A 670 35.51 -30.68 30.51
N GLN A 671 34.67 -30.02 29.69
CA GLN A 671 34.35 -30.52 28.34
C GLN A 671 35.53 -30.32 27.37
N THR A 672 35.68 -31.22 26.40
CA THR A 672 36.57 -31.05 25.23
C THR A 672 35.75 -30.81 23.96
N ASP A 673 36.34 -30.21 22.92
CA ASP A 673 35.64 -29.95 21.65
C ASP A 673 35.16 -31.23 20.94
N ASP A 674 35.87 -32.35 21.16
CA ASP A 674 35.44 -33.68 20.69
C ASP A 674 34.01 -34.03 21.16
N MET A 675 33.62 -33.57 22.37
CA MET A 675 32.27 -33.78 22.88
C MET A 675 31.22 -32.97 22.13
N ALA A 676 31.52 -31.72 21.75
CA ALA A 676 30.61 -30.90 20.95
C ALA A 676 30.46 -31.46 19.53
N ILE A 677 31.56 -31.94 18.94
CA ILE A 677 31.59 -32.58 17.62
C ILE A 677 30.80 -33.90 17.59
N ALA A 678 30.87 -34.69 18.67
CA ALA A 678 30.12 -35.94 18.79
C ALA A 678 28.62 -35.73 19.11
N ASP A 679 28.31 -34.77 19.97
CA ASP A 679 26.96 -34.59 20.51
C ASP A 679 26.08 -33.69 19.63
N ILE A 680 26.67 -32.79 18.82
CA ILE A 680 25.95 -31.89 17.89
C ILE A 680 26.16 -32.35 16.44
N GLN A 681 25.13 -32.95 15.87
CA GLN A 681 25.17 -33.56 14.54
C GLN A 681 24.25 -32.82 13.57
N SER A 682 24.56 -32.88 12.27
CA SER A 682 23.69 -32.38 11.20
C SER A 682 23.30 -30.89 11.32
N LEU A 683 24.26 -30.02 11.63
CA LEU A 683 24.05 -28.59 11.74
C LEU A 683 23.73 -27.97 10.36
N ALA A 684 22.69 -27.12 10.31
CA ALA A 684 22.31 -26.37 9.12
C ALA A 684 21.59 -25.05 9.47
N LEU A 685 21.51 -24.15 8.49
CA LEU A 685 20.85 -22.85 8.59
C LEU A 685 19.45 -22.87 7.98
N TYR A 686 18.51 -22.20 8.64
CA TYR A 686 17.10 -22.14 8.27
C TYR A 686 16.56 -20.71 8.24
N ASP A 687 15.80 -20.34 7.21
CA ASP A 687 14.90 -19.17 7.21
C ASP A 687 13.50 -19.69 7.57
N GLY A 688 13.08 -19.44 8.82
CA GLY A 688 11.91 -20.09 9.41
C GLY A 688 12.06 -21.62 9.47
N ASP A 689 11.26 -22.32 8.66
CA ASP A 689 11.28 -23.79 8.51
C ASP A 689 12.00 -24.26 7.24
N THR A 690 12.35 -23.36 6.32
CA THR A 690 13.07 -23.70 5.09
C THR A 690 14.57 -23.78 5.36
N ARG A 691 15.19 -24.95 5.14
CA ARG A 691 16.66 -25.08 5.18
C ARG A 691 17.27 -24.36 3.98
N ILE A 692 18.19 -23.43 4.23
CA ILE A 692 18.87 -22.63 3.19
C ILE A 692 20.32 -23.05 2.95
N SER A 693 20.84 -24.00 3.73
CA SER A 693 22.21 -24.50 3.60
C SER A 693 22.26 -26.01 3.36
N ASP A 694 23.45 -26.47 2.96
CA ASP A 694 23.87 -27.85 3.17
C ASP A 694 23.89 -28.20 4.67
N VAL A 695 23.89 -29.50 4.96
CA VAL A 695 24.12 -30.04 6.29
C VAL A 695 25.63 -30.22 6.51
N LYS A 696 26.14 -29.76 7.66
CA LYS A 696 27.54 -29.89 8.06
C LYS A 696 27.66 -30.51 9.45
N SER A 697 28.86 -31.02 9.76
CA SER A 697 29.28 -31.34 11.13
C SER A 697 30.22 -30.24 11.63
N LEU A 698 30.33 -30.11 12.95
CA LEU A 698 31.38 -29.29 13.55
C LEU A 698 32.77 -29.93 13.30
N ALA A 699 33.79 -29.11 13.17
CA ALA A 699 35.20 -29.48 13.11
C ALA A 699 36.00 -28.63 14.09
N THR A 700 37.06 -29.18 14.67
CA THR A 700 37.94 -28.50 15.63
C THR A 700 38.57 -27.24 15.02
N VAL A 701 38.58 -26.14 15.78
CA VAL A 701 39.21 -24.87 15.39
C VAL A 701 40.44 -24.60 16.25
N ASP A 702 40.28 -24.68 17.57
CA ASP A 702 41.36 -24.64 18.56
C ASP A 702 41.10 -25.67 19.68
N ALA A 703 41.63 -25.44 20.88
CA ALA A 703 41.45 -26.36 22.03
C ALA A 703 40.24 -26.02 22.93
N SER A 704 39.45 -25.01 22.53
CA SER A 704 38.29 -24.47 23.23
C SER A 704 37.11 -24.13 22.31
N SER A 705 37.22 -24.43 21.01
CA SER A 705 36.20 -24.14 20.02
C SER A 705 36.21 -25.09 18.82
N SER A 706 35.00 -25.34 18.30
CA SER A 706 34.75 -26.05 17.05
C SER A 706 33.81 -25.23 16.16
N SER A 707 33.81 -25.43 14.84
CA SER A 707 32.93 -24.67 13.94
C SER A 707 32.49 -25.43 12.70
N ALA A 708 31.46 -24.93 12.03
CA ALA A 708 31.04 -25.35 10.70
C ALA A 708 30.88 -24.14 9.78
N THR A 709 31.54 -24.16 8.62
CA THR A 709 31.44 -23.12 7.60
C THR A 709 30.47 -23.52 6.50
N PHE A 710 29.44 -22.71 6.30
CA PHE A 710 28.46 -22.83 5.24
C PHE A 710 28.83 -21.85 4.12
N THR A 711 29.41 -22.35 3.04
CA THR A 711 29.70 -21.57 1.82
C THR A 711 28.59 -21.75 0.78
N ASN A 712 28.62 -20.95 -0.29
CA ASN A 712 27.68 -20.99 -1.42
C ASN A 712 26.19 -20.78 -1.03
N LEU A 713 25.92 -20.11 0.10
CA LEU A 713 24.57 -19.88 0.62
C LEU A 713 23.68 -19.10 -0.37
N ASN A 714 24.26 -18.10 -1.05
CA ASN A 714 23.56 -17.22 -1.99
C ASN A 714 22.25 -16.63 -1.42
N PHE A 715 22.21 -16.38 -0.11
CA PHE A 715 21.00 -15.94 0.59
C PHE A 715 20.88 -14.42 0.52
N THR A 716 19.90 -13.91 -0.24
CA THR A 716 19.67 -12.47 -0.40
C THR A 716 18.82 -11.90 0.73
N VAL A 717 19.33 -10.86 1.39
CA VAL A 717 18.61 -9.96 2.30
C VAL A 717 18.25 -8.70 1.52
N PRO A 718 16.97 -8.47 1.18
CA PRO A 718 16.57 -7.29 0.42
C PRO A 718 16.79 -5.99 1.20
N LYS A 719 17.05 -4.90 0.49
CA LYS A 719 17.25 -3.55 1.03
C LYS A 719 16.12 -3.15 1.98
N GLY A 720 16.48 -2.72 3.18
CA GLY A 720 15.54 -2.32 4.23
C GLY A 720 14.83 -3.49 4.94
N ALA A 721 14.96 -4.72 4.46
CA ALA A 721 14.38 -5.90 5.10
C ALA A 721 15.29 -6.44 6.21
N SER A 722 14.67 -7.02 7.25
CA SER A 722 15.36 -7.82 8.26
C SER A 722 14.99 -9.30 8.08
N LYS A 723 16.00 -10.16 8.12
CA LYS A 723 15.88 -11.63 8.09
C LYS A 723 16.46 -12.22 9.37
N VAL A 724 15.95 -13.37 9.80
CA VAL A 724 16.50 -14.12 10.93
C VAL A 724 16.78 -15.55 10.49
N LEU A 725 18.06 -15.91 10.47
CA LEU A 725 18.51 -17.27 10.20
C LEU A 725 18.67 -18.03 11.51
N THR A 726 18.11 -19.23 11.60
CA THR A 726 18.27 -20.11 12.76
C THR A 726 19.26 -21.22 12.46
N ALA A 727 20.31 -21.34 13.28
CA ALA A 727 21.18 -22.50 13.29
C ALA A 727 20.50 -23.64 14.06
N LYS A 728 20.13 -24.73 13.35
CA LYS A 728 19.49 -25.91 13.93
C LYS A 728 20.37 -27.14 13.73
N ALA A 729 20.47 -27.99 14.75
CA ALA A 729 21.21 -29.25 14.71
C ALA A 729 20.49 -30.35 15.50
N ASN A 730 20.90 -31.60 15.29
CA ASN A 730 20.42 -32.75 16.04
C ASN A 730 21.33 -32.99 17.25
N LEU A 731 20.75 -33.33 18.40
CA LEU A 731 21.49 -33.88 19.53
C LEU A 731 21.67 -35.38 19.34
N SER A 732 22.88 -35.89 19.55
CA SER A 732 23.20 -37.32 19.55
C SER A 732 22.34 -38.09 20.56
N SER A 733 21.91 -39.32 20.23
CA SER A 733 21.28 -40.22 21.20
C SER A 733 22.27 -40.74 22.26
N ALA A 734 23.56 -40.66 21.95
CA ALA A 734 24.67 -40.90 22.87
C ALA A 734 25.09 -39.65 23.66
N ALA A 735 24.43 -38.50 23.47
CA ALA A 735 24.88 -37.24 24.05
C ALA A 735 24.97 -37.28 25.59
N THR A 736 25.99 -36.60 26.11
CA THR A 736 26.36 -36.62 27.53
C THR A 736 25.40 -35.75 28.34
N ILE A 737 24.84 -36.32 29.40
CA ILE A 737 23.81 -35.69 30.23
C ILE A 737 24.42 -34.53 31.04
N ASN A 738 23.68 -33.44 31.19
CA ASN A 738 24.07 -32.18 31.82
C ASN A 738 25.15 -31.37 31.07
N ASN A 739 25.65 -31.83 29.92
CA ASN A 739 26.49 -31.00 29.07
C ASN A 739 25.71 -29.81 28.53
N THR A 740 26.44 -28.71 28.35
CA THR A 740 25.93 -27.42 27.92
C THR A 740 26.70 -26.92 26.71
N TYR A 741 25.95 -26.57 25.66
CA TYR A 741 26.49 -26.14 24.38
C TYR A 741 25.91 -24.80 23.97
N SER A 742 26.76 -23.94 23.40
CA SER A 742 26.32 -22.69 22.77
C SER A 742 26.94 -22.59 21.38
N LEU A 743 26.13 -22.21 20.39
CA LEU A 743 26.58 -21.89 19.04
C LEU A 743 26.36 -20.39 18.78
N GLY A 744 27.13 -19.82 17.88
CA GLY A 744 26.99 -18.43 17.47
C GLY A 744 27.99 -18.02 16.40
N ILE A 745 28.01 -16.72 16.11
CA ILE A 745 29.07 -16.07 15.34
C ILE A 745 30.15 -15.65 16.36
N ALA A 746 31.43 -15.93 16.08
CA ALA A 746 32.54 -15.60 16.96
C ALA A 746 33.25 -14.30 16.53
N ALA A 747 33.36 -14.05 15.23
CA ALA A 747 33.99 -12.84 14.70
C ALA A 747 33.31 -12.36 13.41
N ALA A 748 32.76 -11.15 13.43
CA ALA A 748 32.59 -10.34 12.22
C ALA A 748 33.21 -8.99 12.56
N THR A 749 34.20 -8.51 11.81
CA THR A 749 34.89 -7.26 12.15
C THR A 749 34.23 -6.05 11.48
N THR A 750 34.28 -4.90 12.14
CA THR A 750 33.73 -3.62 11.63
C THR A 750 34.68 -2.94 10.63
N THR A 751 35.72 -3.63 10.18
CA THR A 751 36.77 -3.13 9.29
C THR A 751 36.78 -3.93 8.01
N ASN A 752 37.00 -3.29 6.86
CA ASN A 752 36.96 -3.86 5.51
C ASN A 752 38.12 -4.87 5.24
N ASN A 753 38.21 -5.94 6.02
CA ASN A 753 39.20 -7.00 5.91
C ASN A 753 38.49 -8.36 5.92
N THR A 754 38.50 -9.04 4.77
CA THR A 754 37.93 -10.37 4.55
C THR A 754 38.62 -11.48 5.35
N THR A 755 39.83 -11.26 5.86
CA THR A 755 40.63 -12.31 6.49
C THR A 755 40.22 -12.54 7.94
N GLY A 756 39.33 -13.52 8.14
CA GLY A 756 38.92 -13.99 9.48
C GLY A 756 37.48 -13.67 9.89
N ASN A 757 36.67 -13.08 9.01
CA ASN A 757 35.24 -12.87 9.26
C ASN A 757 34.45 -14.18 9.10
N ASP A 758 33.57 -14.47 10.07
CA ASP A 758 32.62 -15.58 10.04
C ASP A 758 31.44 -15.33 9.10
N VAL A 759 31.16 -14.07 8.73
CA VAL A 759 30.15 -13.73 7.72
C VAL A 759 30.84 -13.07 6.54
N VAL A 760 30.55 -13.57 5.33
CA VAL A 760 31.01 -12.97 4.07
C VAL A 760 29.81 -12.76 3.16
N ALA A 761 29.61 -11.53 2.71
CA ALA A 761 28.50 -11.14 1.85
C ALA A 761 28.98 -10.22 0.71
N THR A 762 28.12 -10.01 -0.29
CA THR A 762 28.33 -9.06 -1.38
C THR A 762 27.03 -8.33 -1.73
N ASP A 763 27.09 -7.10 -2.21
CA ASP A 763 25.96 -6.44 -2.88
C ASP A 763 25.69 -7.03 -4.29
N THR A 764 24.84 -6.36 -5.07
CA THR A 764 24.49 -6.72 -6.45
C THR A 764 25.63 -6.55 -7.47
N GLU A 765 26.64 -5.75 -7.16
CA GLU A 765 27.81 -5.43 -7.99
C GLU A 765 29.04 -6.25 -7.59
N GLY A 766 28.95 -7.02 -6.50
CA GLY A 766 30.01 -7.92 -6.00
C GLY A 766 30.85 -7.34 -4.88
N ASN A 767 30.50 -6.18 -4.33
CA ASN A 767 31.24 -5.48 -3.28
C ASN A 767 30.92 -6.02 -1.90
N GLU A 768 31.93 -6.15 -1.05
CA GLU A 768 31.71 -6.50 0.36
C GLU A 768 31.01 -5.35 1.11
N PRO A 769 29.93 -5.62 1.88
CA PRO A 769 29.31 -4.61 2.72
C PRO A 769 30.11 -4.34 3.99
N THR A 770 30.04 -3.10 4.47
CA THR A 770 30.44 -2.79 5.84
C THR A 770 29.51 -3.52 6.81
N TYR A 771 30.07 -4.38 7.67
CA TYR A 771 29.31 -5.10 8.70
C TYR A 771 29.08 -4.20 9.91
N VAL A 772 27.82 -4.01 10.28
CA VAL A 772 27.39 -3.12 11.37
C VAL A 772 26.72 -3.94 12.47
N GLY A 773 26.84 -3.54 13.74
CA GLY A 773 26.14 -4.17 14.87
C GLY A 773 27.04 -4.73 15.96
N SER A 774 26.44 -5.18 17.06
CA SER A 774 27.17 -5.75 18.21
C SER A 774 27.18 -7.27 18.16
N PHE A 775 28.20 -7.81 17.51
CA PHE A 775 28.70 -9.19 17.68
C PHE A 775 29.76 -9.28 18.79
N SER A 776 30.26 -8.14 19.28
CA SER A 776 31.30 -7.99 20.30
C SER A 776 30.80 -7.20 21.52
N GLY A 777 29.77 -7.70 22.21
CA GLY A 777 29.25 -7.09 23.45
C GLY A 777 27.98 -7.78 23.95
N PRO A 778 27.69 -7.79 25.26
CA PRO A 778 26.64 -8.64 25.87
C PRO A 778 25.25 -8.41 25.25
N GLY A 779 24.81 -9.38 24.44
CA GLY A 779 23.50 -9.44 23.79
C GLY A 779 22.99 -10.89 23.68
N PRO A 780 21.70 -11.10 23.37
CA PRO A 780 21.10 -12.44 23.25
C PRO A 780 21.70 -13.22 22.08
N ASN A 781 21.68 -14.55 22.12
CA ASN A 781 22.15 -15.45 21.04
C ASN A 781 23.61 -15.24 20.55
N MET A 782 24.45 -14.53 21.30
CA MET A 782 25.90 -14.63 21.15
C MET A 782 26.40 -16.01 21.60
N LEU A 783 27.56 -16.40 21.07
CA LEU A 783 28.38 -17.49 21.59
C LEU A 783 28.53 -17.36 23.12
N GLY A 784 28.25 -18.42 23.87
CA GLY A 784 28.22 -18.45 25.33
C GLY A 784 26.96 -17.92 26.02
N THR A 785 26.01 -17.25 25.33
CA THR A 785 24.86 -16.61 26.00
C THR A 785 23.55 -17.41 25.96
N VAL A 786 23.29 -18.11 24.85
CA VAL A 786 22.18 -19.05 24.73
C VAL A 786 22.73 -20.46 24.78
N VAL A 787 22.19 -21.25 25.71
CA VAL A 787 22.73 -22.55 26.10
C VAL A 787 21.68 -23.64 25.93
N VAL A 788 22.03 -24.67 25.17
CA VAL A 788 21.30 -25.93 25.09
C VAL A 788 21.87 -26.88 26.14
N THR A 789 21.03 -27.31 27.08
CA THR A 789 21.39 -28.30 28.11
C THR A 789 20.87 -29.68 27.72
N VAL A 790 21.74 -30.70 27.73
CA VAL A 790 21.35 -32.08 27.40
C VAL A 790 20.75 -32.80 28.62
N LEU A 791 19.58 -33.40 28.44
CA LEU A 791 18.91 -34.24 29.44
C LEU A 791 18.89 -35.72 29.06
N SER A 792 18.77 -36.59 30.07
CA SER A 792 18.65 -38.05 29.92
C SER A 792 17.29 -38.49 29.37
N GLY A 793 16.24 -37.74 29.68
CA GLY A 793 14.83 -38.00 29.37
C GLY A 793 13.96 -36.87 29.92
N GLY A 794 12.69 -36.86 29.55
CA GLY A 794 11.69 -35.96 30.12
C GLY A 794 11.18 -36.43 31.48
N THR A 795 10.36 -35.60 32.11
CA THR A 795 9.72 -35.92 33.39
C THR A 795 8.21 -35.78 33.28
N ILE A 796 7.47 -36.64 33.98
CA ILE A 796 6.02 -36.49 34.15
C ILE A 796 5.73 -36.26 35.64
N THR A 797 4.99 -35.21 35.93
CA THR A 797 4.54 -34.87 37.29
C THR A 797 3.05 -35.13 37.39
N VAL A 798 2.62 -35.72 38.50
CA VAL A 798 1.22 -36.05 38.77
C VAL A 798 0.78 -35.32 40.04
N ALA A 799 -0.35 -34.63 39.97
CA ALA A 799 -0.92 -33.88 41.09
C ALA A 799 -2.45 -33.93 41.05
N ALA A 800 -3.11 -33.60 42.16
CA ALA A 800 -4.55 -33.36 42.15
C ALA A 800 -4.91 -32.25 41.13
N ALA A 801 -6.01 -32.45 40.40
CA ALA A 801 -6.48 -31.47 39.45
C ALA A 801 -7.17 -30.29 40.19
N PRO A 802 -6.89 -29.02 39.84
CA PRO A 802 -7.51 -27.87 40.49
C PRO A 802 -9.05 -27.87 40.35
N ASP A 803 -9.53 -28.30 39.18
CA ASP A 803 -10.94 -28.40 38.75
C ASP A 803 -11.67 -29.65 39.26
N ASP A 804 -11.05 -30.43 40.14
CA ASP A 804 -11.75 -31.49 40.86
C ASP A 804 -12.66 -30.86 41.94
N VAL A 805 -13.87 -30.47 41.55
CA VAL A 805 -14.92 -30.01 42.47
C VAL A 805 -15.84 -31.16 42.90
N ASP A 806 -15.91 -32.21 42.08
CA ASP A 806 -16.84 -33.32 42.23
C ASP A 806 -16.42 -34.23 43.39
N SER A 807 -15.14 -34.65 43.46
CA SER A 807 -14.65 -35.46 44.57
C SER A 807 -14.56 -34.67 45.88
N LYS A 808 -14.21 -33.38 45.80
CA LYS A 808 -14.07 -32.48 46.96
C LYS A 808 -15.40 -32.18 47.66
N ALA A 809 -16.53 -32.43 47.02
CA ALA A 809 -17.85 -32.33 47.65
C ALA A 809 -18.08 -33.43 48.71
N GLY A 810 -17.30 -34.52 48.69
CA GLY A 810 -17.37 -35.60 49.69
C GLY A 810 -18.65 -36.44 49.65
N ILE A 811 -19.50 -36.26 48.63
CA ILE A 811 -20.78 -36.94 48.48
C ILE A 811 -20.89 -37.45 47.03
N VAL A 812 -20.96 -38.77 46.87
CA VAL A 812 -21.30 -39.41 45.60
C VAL A 812 -22.79 -39.75 45.63
N VAL A 813 -23.59 -39.13 44.77
CA VAL A 813 -25.03 -39.38 44.68
C VAL A 813 -25.29 -40.48 43.66
N THR A 814 -25.77 -41.63 44.13
CA THR A 814 -26.30 -42.69 43.26
C THR A 814 -27.70 -42.31 42.77
N ASP A 815 -27.77 -41.63 41.63
CA ASP A 815 -29.04 -41.62 40.88
C ASP A 815 -29.33 -43.04 40.35
N GLY A 816 -30.60 -43.43 40.34
CA GLY A 816 -31.04 -44.80 40.04
C GLY A 816 -30.83 -45.29 38.59
N GLY A 817 -30.02 -44.59 37.78
CA GLY A 817 -29.63 -45.00 36.43
C GLY A 817 -28.17 -44.71 36.03
N ALA A 818 -27.44 -43.85 36.75
CA ALA A 818 -26.07 -43.44 36.39
C ALA A 818 -24.97 -44.35 36.97
N THR A 819 -24.46 -45.26 36.13
CA THR A 819 -23.50 -46.32 36.52
C THR A 819 -22.02 -45.91 36.61
N GLN A 820 -21.67 -44.63 36.41
CA GLN A 820 -20.29 -44.14 36.46
C GLN A 820 -20.18 -42.72 37.05
N GLN A 821 -19.83 -42.65 38.34
CA GLN A 821 -19.67 -41.39 39.08
C GLN A 821 -18.20 -40.94 39.11
N VAL A 822 -17.93 -39.63 39.17
CA VAL A 822 -16.56 -39.11 39.27
C VAL A 822 -16.02 -39.36 40.69
N LEU A 823 -14.88 -40.03 40.79
CA LEU A 823 -14.20 -40.33 42.05
C LEU A 823 -13.03 -39.40 42.33
N SER A 824 -12.28 -39.00 41.30
CA SER A 824 -11.18 -38.03 41.40
C SER A 824 -10.73 -37.53 40.04
N LYS A 825 -9.97 -36.42 40.02
CA LYS A 825 -9.26 -35.94 38.84
C LYS A 825 -7.79 -35.68 39.15
N PHE A 826 -6.91 -36.17 38.29
CA PHE A 826 -5.46 -36.01 38.39
C PHE A 826 -4.90 -35.24 37.19
N ARG A 827 -4.11 -34.21 37.45
CA ARG A 827 -3.32 -33.53 36.43
C ARG A 827 -2.03 -34.31 36.19
N PHE A 828 -1.70 -34.54 34.94
CA PHE A 828 -0.42 -35.03 34.46
C PHE A 828 0.23 -33.94 33.61
N THR A 829 1.43 -33.50 34.01
CA THR A 829 2.22 -32.52 33.26
C THR A 829 3.53 -33.16 32.82
N ALA A 830 3.73 -33.30 31.50
CA ALA A 830 4.98 -33.76 30.92
C ALA A 830 5.88 -32.56 30.61
N ALA A 831 7.18 -32.69 30.88
CA ALA A 831 8.18 -31.65 30.66
C ALA A 831 9.38 -32.18 29.88
N ASN A 832 9.99 -31.31 29.07
CA ASN A 832 11.16 -31.54 28.20
C ASN A 832 10.93 -32.48 26.99
N GLU A 833 10.06 -33.48 27.09
CA GLU A 833 9.61 -34.32 25.96
C GLU A 833 8.14 -34.75 26.10
N ALA A 834 7.57 -35.33 25.05
CA ALA A 834 6.22 -35.90 25.08
C ALA A 834 6.27 -37.32 25.66
N LEU A 835 5.43 -37.60 26.65
CA LEU A 835 5.48 -38.83 27.45
C LEU A 835 4.17 -39.62 27.37
N THR A 836 4.30 -40.92 27.13
CA THR A 836 3.17 -41.85 27.07
C THR A 836 3.04 -42.61 28.38
N VAL A 837 1.93 -42.40 29.11
CA VAL A 837 1.58 -43.19 30.29
C VAL A 837 1.13 -44.58 29.83
N LYS A 838 2.02 -45.57 29.98
CA LYS A 838 1.74 -46.98 29.64
C LYS A 838 1.11 -47.75 30.79
N LYS A 839 1.56 -47.52 32.02
CA LYS A 839 1.10 -48.18 33.24
C LYS A 839 0.66 -47.15 34.26
N LEU A 840 -0.39 -47.47 35.01
CA LEU A 840 -0.89 -46.65 36.12
C LEU A 840 -1.42 -47.58 37.22
N LYS A 841 -1.15 -47.25 38.49
CA LYS A 841 -1.83 -47.86 39.62
C LYS A 841 -2.63 -46.79 40.35
N LEU A 842 -3.92 -47.04 40.55
CA LEU A 842 -4.78 -46.22 41.40
C LEU A 842 -5.09 -47.01 42.68
N LEU A 843 -5.31 -46.31 43.79
CA LEU A 843 -5.76 -46.90 45.05
C LEU A 843 -7.16 -46.38 45.36
N VAL A 844 -8.10 -47.29 45.58
CA VAL A 844 -9.44 -47.01 46.11
C VAL A 844 -9.45 -47.43 47.58
N ASN A 845 -9.54 -46.45 48.47
CA ASN A 845 -9.58 -46.65 49.92
C ASN A 845 -10.86 -46.03 50.52
N ASN A 846 -11.33 -46.58 51.64
CA ASN A 846 -12.40 -46.01 52.45
C ASN A 846 -11.80 -45.56 53.80
N ASP A 847 -11.61 -44.25 53.97
CA ASP A 847 -10.94 -43.65 55.14
C ASP A 847 -11.79 -43.65 56.44
N SER A 848 -12.99 -44.25 56.45
CA SER A 848 -13.95 -44.09 57.56
C SER A 848 -13.83 -45.09 58.72
N SER A 849 -13.00 -46.14 58.64
CA SER A 849 -12.82 -47.05 59.79
C SER A 849 -11.52 -47.86 59.79
N THR A 850 -11.13 -48.35 60.96
CA THR A 850 -10.05 -49.33 61.18
C THR A 850 -10.42 -50.76 60.71
N ALA A 851 -11.23 -50.87 59.64
CA ALA A 851 -11.62 -52.15 59.06
C ALA A 851 -10.64 -52.59 57.96
N ALA A 852 -10.46 -53.90 57.81
CA ALA A 852 -9.62 -54.46 56.76
C ALA A 852 -10.17 -54.13 55.36
N ALA A 853 -9.28 -54.08 54.37
CA ALA A 853 -9.51 -53.65 52.98
C ALA A 853 -10.46 -54.54 52.12
N ALA A 854 -11.41 -55.24 52.75
CA ALA A 854 -12.40 -56.09 52.09
C ALA A 854 -13.70 -55.34 51.68
N THR A 855 -13.84 -54.05 52.00
CA THR A 855 -15.06 -53.25 51.72
C THR A 855 -14.96 -52.37 50.47
N SER A 856 -13.78 -51.99 50.00
CA SER A 856 -13.62 -51.06 48.86
C SER A 856 -14.21 -51.60 47.55
N THR A 857 -14.19 -52.92 47.34
CA THR A 857 -14.86 -53.57 46.20
C THR A 857 -16.38 -53.64 46.29
N ALA A 858 -16.96 -53.46 47.49
CA ALA A 858 -18.41 -53.43 47.68
C ALA A 858 -18.99 -52.05 47.37
N GLU A 859 -18.19 -50.99 47.53
CA GLU A 859 -18.56 -49.59 47.26
C GLU A 859 -18.09 -49.11 45.88
N VAL A 860 -16.97 -49.60 45.36
CA VAL A 860 -16.52 -49.32 43.99
C VAL A 860 -16.13 -50.63 43.32
N THR A 861 -16.99 -51.13 42.43
CA THR A 861 -16.77 -52.43 41.78
C THR A 861 -15.78 -52.32 40.60
N ARG A 862 -15.83 -51.21 39.86
CA ARG A 862 -15.05 -50.98 38.63
C ARG A 862 -14.64 -49.52 38.51
N VAL A 863 -13.45 -49.27 37.98
CA VAL A 863 -12.90 -47.93 37.71
C VAL A 863 -12.71 -47.70 36.21
N TYR A 864 -13.01 -46.49 35.77
CA TYR A 864 -12.99 -46.03 34.38
C TYR A 864 -12.15 -44.76 34.27
N LEU A 865 -11.41 -44.61 33.17
CA LEU A 865 -10.49 -43.49 32.95
C LEU A 865 -10.99 -42.62 31.79
N TYR A 866 -10.89 -41.31 31.92
CA TYR A 866 -11.35 -40.33 30.93
C TYR A 866 -10.34 -39.22 30.69
N ASP A 867 -10.13 -38.84 29.43
CA ASP A 867 -9.44 -37.62 28.98
C ASP A 867 -10.50 -36.66 28.41
N GLY A 868 -10.85 -35.62 29.17
CA GLY A 868 -12.04 -34.82 28.92
C GLY A 868 -13.32 -35.67 28.95
N GLY A 869 -14.08 -35.66 27.84
CA GLY A 869 -15.29 -36.48 27.68
C GLY A 869 -15.04 -37.90 27.15
N SER A 870 -13.83 -38.22 26.70
CA SER A 870 -13.51 -39.48 26.03
C SER A 870 -12.96 -40.51 27.02
N GLN A 871 -13.54 -41.70 27.04
CA GLN A 871 -13.01 -42.82 27.83
C GLN A 871 -11.68 -43.30 27.23
N ILE A 872 -10.71 -43.59 28.09
CA ILE A 872 -9.39 -44.11 27.71
C ILE A 872 -9.11 -45.44 28.43
N GLY A 873 -8.29 -46.30 27.82
CA GLY A 873 -8.06 -47.65 28.32
C GLY A 873 -9.27 -48.57 28.11
N SER A 874 -9.54 -49.47 29.07
CA SER A 874 -10.60 -50.48 29.00
C SER A 874 -11.99 -49.85 28.90
N THR A 875 -12.74 -50.20 27.85
CA THR A 875 -14.15 -49.79 27.67
C THR A 875 -15.06 -50.38 28.74
N THR A 876 -14.76 -51.59 29.22
CA THR A 876 -15.49 -52.25 30.32
C THR A 876 -14.98 -51.81 31.70
N GLY A 877 -14.01 -50.89 31.78
CA GLY A 877 -13.36 -50.48 33.03
C GLY A 877 -12.37 -51.52 33.58
N TYR A 878 -11.83 -51.24 34.76
CA TYR A 878 -10.83 -52.03 35.47
C TYR A 878 -11.39 -52.47 36.82
N SER A 879 -11.18 -53.73 37.21
CA SER A 879 -11.66 -54.25 38.50
C SER A 879 -10.80 -53.74 39.66
N VAL A 880 -11.43 -53.40 40.79
CA VAL A 880 -10.72 -53.15 42.06
C VAL A 880 -10.32 -54.50 42.69
N ILE A 881 -9.10 -54.63 43.21
CA ILE A 881 -8.63 -55.85 43.88
C ILE A 881 -9.27 -55.93 45.27
N GLY A 882 -10.01 -57.01 45.57
CA GLY A 882 -10.84 -57.10 46.79
C GLY A 882 -10.22 -57.79 48.00
N SER A 883 -8.98 -58.29 47.94
CA SER A 883 -8.35 -58.96 49.09
C SER A 883 -6.82 -59.03 48.98
N GLY A 884 -6.16 -59.33 50.11
CA GLY A 884 -4.70 -59.45 50.21
C GLY A 884 -3.97 -58.10 50.32
N ALA A 885 -2.65 -58.12 50.16
CA ALA A 885 -1.78 -56.96 50.37
C ALA A 885 -1.93 -55.85 49.30
N ALA A 886 -2.63 -56.13 48.20
CA ALA A 886 -2.95 -55.18 47.12
C ALA A 886 -4.46 -54.83 47.09
N ALA A 887 -5.19 -55.10 48.17
CA ALA A 887 -6.62 -54.76 48.24
C ALA A 887 -6.83 -53.24 48.11
N GLY A 888 -7.85 -52.85 47.33
CA GLY A 888 -8.08 -51.47 46.91
C GLY A 888 -7.28 -51.02 45.68
N ASP A 889 -6.23 -51.74 45.27
CA ASP A 889 -5.49 -51.36 44.06
C ASP A 889 -6.32 -51.62 42.79
N VAL A 890 -6.17 -50.71 41.82
CA VAL A 890 -6.58 -50.86 40.42
C VAL A 890 -5.31 -50.77 39.59
N VAL A 891 -4.93 -51.87 38.95
CA VAL A 891 -3.76 -51.94 38.08
C VAL A 891 -4.20 -51.74 36.63
N ILE A 892 -3.68 -50.70 35.99
CA ILE A 892 -3.89 -50.39 34.59
C ILE A 892 -2.59 -50.66 33.82
N GLU A 893 -2.69 -51.60 32.89
CA GLU A 893 -1.66 -51.96 31.92
C GLU A 893 -2.04 -51.43 30.52
N ASP A 894 -1.04 -51.21 29.68
CA ASP A 894 -1.16 -50.81 28.26
C ASP A 894 -2.09 -49.62 27.96
N LEU A 895 -2.19 -48.66 28.88
CA LEU A 895 -3.04 -47.46 28.75
C LEU A 895 -2.69 -46.61 27.52
N ASN A 896 -1.41 -46.54 27.18
CA ASN A 896 -0.85 -45.82 26.03
C ASN A 896 -1.34 -44.36 25.87
N TRP A 897 -1.57 -43.65 26.99
CA TRP A 897 -2.12 -42.30 26.99
C TRP A 897 -1.01 -41.25 26.86
N LEU A 898 -1.02 -40.51 25.74
CA LEU A 898 -0.02 -39.50 25.42
C LEU A 898 -0.31 -38.14 26.10
N VAL A 899 0.69 -37.64 26.81
CA VAL A 899 0.79 -36.24 27.28
C VAL A 899 1.88 -35.56 26.43
N ALA A 900 1.51 -34.51 25.71
CA ALA A 900 2.44 -33.80 24.82
C ALA A 900 3.54 -33.06 25.61
N LYS A 901 4.66 -32.75 24.94
CA LYS A 901 5.78 -31.99 25.53
C LYS A 901 5.27 -30.66 26.12
N ASP A 902 5.69 -30.38 27.34
CA ASP A 902 5.39 -29.16 28.11
C ASP A 902 3.86 -28.88 28.25
N ALA A 903 3.04 -29.91 28.06
CA ALA A 903 1.58 -29.85 28.16
C ALA A 903 1.08 -30.49 29.45
N THR A 904 -0.10 -30.04 29.88
CA THR A 904 -0.84 -30.59 31.02
C THR A 904 -2.16 -31.18 30.55
N LYS A 905 -2.49 -32.39 31.01
CA LYS A 905 -3.78 -33.05 30.81
C LYS A 905 -4.41 -33.45 32.14
N THR A 906 -5.74 -33.50 32.19
CA THR A 906 -6.50 -33.97 33.35
C THR A 906 -7.09 -35.35 33.07
N LEU A 907 -6.61 -36.35 33.81
CA LEU A 907 -7.19 -37.68 33.89
C LEU A 907 -8.38 -37.63 34.87
N THR A 908 -9.59 -37.84 34.37
CA THR A 908 -10.78 -38.02 35.22
C THR A 908 -10.97 -39.50 35.50
N VAL A 909 -11.02 -39.86 36.79
CA VAL A 909 -11.29 -41.21 37.28
C VAL A 909 -12.76 -41.29 37.66
N LYS A 910 -13.47 -42.26 37.08
CA LYS A 910 -14.86 -42.59 37.43
C LYS A 910 -14.96 -43.99 38.01
N GLY A 911 -15.99 -44.27 38.78
CA GLY A 911 -16.26 -45.60 39.31
C GLY A 911 -17.74 -45.99 39.19
N THR A 912 -18.00 -47.30 39.14
CA THR A 912 -19.34 -47.85 39.39
C THR A 912 -19.51 -48.04 40.88
N VAL A 913 -20.42 -47.24 41.43
CA VAL A 913 -20.72 -47.02 42.86
C VAL A 913 -22.16 -47.41 43.14
#